data_AF-A0A2D8M4C6-F1
#
_entry.id   AF-A0A2D8M4C6-F1
#
_cell.length_a   1.000
_cell.length_b   1.000
_cell.length_c   1.000
_cell.angle_alpha   90.00
_cell.angle_beta   90.00
_cell.angle_gamma   90.00
#
_symmetry.space_group_name_H-M   'P 1'
#
loop_
_entity.id
_entity.type
_entity.pdbx_description
1 polymer ?
#
loop_
_entity_poly.entity_id
_entity_poly.type
_entity_poly.pdbx_seq_one_letter_code
_entity_poly.pdbx_strand_id
1 'polypeptide(L)'
;MGRVAFVLIFLVLLQSASGFVHAEARAVTTELTVQKYDWLSSEVVVIDASVRNAPYNMELKVSWDLVGESNLVITNGTYLFQATGTITELQFELEKFYQGDHFYSFEFEITDEIGSVLDESELSFTVFEHTQFPSITNLIAFGDSLSDMGNGNQSAVVSAVFSSPPYWQGRFSNGPVWLEYLSDAYNVQTSFGTGTSLGDNRAYGGSQTGQGYSYVLLPNVGTQISNYFANVESTIPSSTIVSLWSGGNDFLYGTANANTIVANMESHIRQLEAGGAEEFIIPNLPPLEKTPEVKSRSQSQQNAIGSEVVLYNQKLSNLVVDMRSELGVTIHYIDAWNIFNDILLNKESLGLTNTQDSACSGGVSLLPLPICSSGDPVVANADEYLFFDKAHPTRVMHQFIGRYATETVGLPDTDGDGVINLYDLCEWTETGVSTNSTGCSWNQQDEDQDGVLNVDDFCPNTTYGDSVNSEGCSAFQRDSDGDGYNDAVDICPFSPTNNDHDADGCSDEEDSDDDNDGYYDSNDACPKGLIGNHINDLDSDGCRDIEDADIDGDGLLNSDEQEIGTDERDIDTDDDFYPDGEDAFPLDRNEWLDSDGDGCGDNSDAFPFDSLDCSDVDEDGVGDNRDAFPFDSSEWSDFDLDGIGDNTDVCPLEEGYSLIPLGCLDSDGDGYGDRVDAFPSIYDEWNDSDGDGVGDNSDKFPLDSNDWSDSDNDTYGDNRDAFPLDTNEWNDTDMDGVGDNSDAFPYNASEWLDSDSDGCGDNIDVWPNNASECYDTDFDGVGDNADAFPLSAFEWLDSDGDGLGDNSDIFPFDKNAKYDSDGDGVANAYDPFPGNANYDSWFDILFRIALIVALIAGVVVFFQRRNLVQNEIESSTFESETLHQILEVNRPAAAPSFDAFENKN
;
A
#
# COMPACT_ATOMS: atom_id res chain seq x y z
N MET A 1 32.10 -80.13 -32.72
CA MET A 1 33.10 -79.03 -32.74
C MET A 1 32.34 -77.72 -32.61
N GLY A 2 32.70 -76.89 -31.63
CA GLY A 2 32.27 -75.49 -31.56
C GLY A 2 31.03 -75.15 -30.71
N ARG A 3 31.04 -75.47 -29.41
CA ARG A 3 30.21 -74.79 -28.39
C ARG A 3 30.97 -74.74 -27.06
N VAL A 4 31.82 -73.73 -26.89
CA VAL A 4 32.43 -73.33 -25.61
C VAL A 4 32.66 -71.83 -25.68
N ALA A 5 31.95 -71.06 -24.85
CA ALA A 5 32.40 -69.82 -24.20
C ALA A 5 31.18 -69.05 -23.68
N PHE A 6 30.48 -69.54 -22.65
CA PHE A 6 29.53 -68.73 -21.87
C PHE A 6 29.08 -69.41 -20.56
N VAL A 7 29.98 -70.09 -19.82
CA VAL A 7 29.60 -70.70 -18.50
C VAL A 7 30.74 -70.66 -17.45
N LEU A 8 31.91 -70.07 -17.71
CA LEU A 8 33.07 -70.16 -16.81
C LEU A 8 33.66 -68.81 -16.35
N ILE A 9 32.78 -67.80 -16.21
CA ILE A 9 33.05 -66.55 -15.45
C ILE A 9 32.04 -66.40 -14.30
N PHE A 10 31.30 -67.47 -13.96
CA PHE A 10 30.21 -67.41 -12.95
C PHE A 10 30.52 -68.16 -11.65
N LEU A 11 31.76 -68.60 -11.40
CA LEU A 11 32.06 -69.53 -10.28
C LEU A 11 33.43 -69.36 -9.58
N VAL A 12 34.08 -68.18 -9.67
CA VAL A 12 35.37 -67.93 -8.98
C VAL A 12 35.43 -66.60 -8.19
N LEU A 13 34.30 -65.90 -8.00
CA LEU A 13 34.21 -64.75 -7.07
C LEU A 13 33.08 -64.91 -6.04
N LEU A 14 32.85 -66.15 -5.59
CA LEU A 14 31.98 -66.46 -4.47
C LEU A 14 32.83 -67.15 -3.39
N GLN A 15 33.18 -66.35 -2.38
CA GLN A 15 33.68 -66.67 -1.03
C GLN A 15 34.97 -65.94 -0.67
N SER A 16 34.84 -64.65 -0.36
CA SER A 16 35.56 -64.04 0.77
C SER A 16 34.83 -62.76 1.19
N ALA A 17 34.72 -62.60 2.50
CA ALA A 17 34.22 -61.44 3.21
C ALA A 17 32.71 -61.15 3.10
N SER A 18 32.00 -61.65 4.11
CA SER A 18 30.81 -61.05 4.72
C SER A 18 30.76 -59.52 4.57
N GLY A 19 29.99 -59.06 3.58
CA GLY A 19 29.47 -57.70 3.53
C GLY A 19 28.23 -57.64 4.41
N PHE A 20 28.22 -56.66 5.31
CA PHE A 20 27.09 -56.33 6.15
C PHE A 20 25.83 -56.20 5.29
N VAL A 21 24.72 -56.80 5.74
CA VAL A 21 23.40 -56.31 5.35
C VAL A 21 23.31 -54.92 5.97
N HIS A 22 23.71 -53.91 5.21
CA HIS A 22 23.27 -52.55 5.49
C HIS A 22 21.79 -52.57 5.12
N ALA A 23 20.91 -52.42 6.11
CA ALA A 23 19.54 -52.03 5.81
C ALA A 23 19.66 -50.70 5.06
N GLU A 24 19.32 -50.68 3.77
CA GLU A 24 19.07 -49.41 3.09
C GLU A 24 18.02 -48.68 3.93
N ALA A 25 18.42 -47.58 4.56
CA ALA A 25 17.48 -46.63 5.09
C ALA A 25 16.56 -46.25 3.92
N ARG A 26 15.25 -46.39 4.10
CA ARG A 26 14.30 -45.89 3.12
C ARG A 26 14.52 -44.38 3.02
N ALA A 27 14.55 -43.84 1.80
CA ALA A 27 14.58 -42.40 1.60
C ALA A 27 13.40 -41.76 2.35
N VAL A 28 13.66 -40.61 2.96
CA VAL A 28 12.61 -39.75 3.50
C VAL A 28 11.77 -39.28 2.31
N THR A 29 10.45 -39.28 2.45
CA THR A 29 9.54 -38.82 1.41
C THR A 29 8.39 -38.07 2.04
N THR A 30 8.02 -36.94 1.46
CA THR A 30 6.98 -36.04 1.93
C THR A 30 5.84 -35.99 0.93
N GLU A 31 4.62 -36.09 1.45
CA GLU A 31 3.39 -35.95 0.69
C GLU A 31 2.64 -34.73 1.25
N LEU A 32 2.49 -33.69 0.44
CA LEU A 32 1.73 -32.49 0.77
C LEU A 32 0.31 -32.62 0.24
N THR A 33 -0.69 -32.25 1.05
CA THR A 33 -2.10 -32.30 0.65
C THR A 33 -2.88 -31.10 1.17
N VAL A 34 -3.91 -30.72 0.41
CA VAL A 34 -4.88 -29.67 0.76
C VAL A 34 -6.32 -30.16 0.59
N GLN A 35 -7.27 -29.48 1.23
CA GLN A 35 -8.69 -29.86 1.20
C GLN A 35 -9.42 -29.48 -0.10
N LYS A 36 -9.05 -28.35 -0.69
CA LYS A 36 -9.59 -27.79 -1.94
C LYS A 36 -8.45 -27.11 -2.71
N TYR A 37 -8.74 -26.44 -3.82
CA TYR A 37 -7.75 -25.70 -4.62
C TYR A 37 -8.12 -24.22 -4.81
N ASP A 38 -9.25 -23.78 -4.25
CA ASP A 38 -9.74 -22.40 -4.30
C ASP A 38 -10.08 -21.87 -2.89
N TRP A 39 -9.37 -20.86 -2.43
CA TRP A 39 -9.67 -20.14 -1.18
C TRP A 39 -10.01 -18.69 -1.44
N LEU A 40 -10.70 -18.08 -0.50
CA LEU A 40 -10.80 -16.62 -0.43
C LEU A 40 -9.65 -16.06 0.41
N SER A 41 -9.26 -14.81 0.18
CA SER A 41 -8.19 -14.10 0.89
C SER A 41 -8.41 -14.04 2.40
N SER A 42 -9.68 -14.04 2.85
CA SER A 42 -10.08 -14.08 4.26
C SER A 42 -10.14 -15.49 4.86
N GLU A 43 -9.89 -16.56 4.08
CA GLU A 43 -9.91 -17.94 4.56
C GLU A 43 -8.51 -18.42 4.92
N VAL A 44 -8.43 -19.29 5.94
CA VAL A 44 -7.17 -19.95 6.32
C VAL A 44 -6.90 -21.13 5.38
N VAL A 45 -5.73 -21.14 4.73
CA VAL A 45 -5.25 -22.25 3.92
C VAL A 45 -4.53 -23.24 4.82
N VAL A 46 -5.07 -24.46 4.89
CA VAL A 46 -4.50 -25.54 5.71
C VAL A 46 -3.78 -26.55 4.81
N ILE A 47 -2.48 -26.69 5.02
CA ILE A 47 -1.61 -27.64 4.31
C ILE A 47 -1.18 -28.74 5.27
N ASP A 48 -1.51 -29.99 4.91
CA ASP A 48 -1.10 -31.19 5.65
C ASP A 48 0.13 -31.82 4.99
N ALA A 49 1.22 -31.97 5.75
CA ALA A 49 2.47 -32.59 5.30
C ALA A 49 2.72 -33.93 6.02
N SER A 50 2.60 -35.03 5.27
CA SER A 50 2.88 -36.39 5.74
C SER A 50 4.33 -36.78 5.41
N VAL A 51 5.22 -36.66 6.39
CA VAL A 51 6.63 -37.06 6.28
C VAL A 51 6.80 -38.55 6.61
N ARG A 52 7.29 -39.36 5.66
CA ARG A 52 7.47 -40.80 5.82
C ARG A 52 8.95 -41.19 5.92
N ASN A 53 9.23 -42.20 6.74
CA ASN A 53 10.57 -42.78 6.96
C ASN A 53 11.64 -41.79 7.48
N ALA A 54 11.23 -40.68 8.10
CA ALA A 54 12.15 -39.75 8.75
C ALA A 54 12.98 -40.43 9.87
N PRO A 55 14.26 -40.04 10.09
CA PRO A 55 15.11 -40.59 11.14
C PRO A 55 14.47 -40.44 12.54
N TYR A 56 14.27 -41.57 13.23
CA TYR A 56 13.64 -41.57 14.56
C TYR A 56 14.53 -40.89 15.61
N ASN A 57 13.94 -39.98 16.39
CA ASN A 57 14.59 -39.30 17.53
C ASN A 57 15.86 -38.50 17.13
N MET A 58 15.90 -38.02 15.89
CA MET A 58 16.82 -36.98 15.41
C MET A 58 16.03 -35.68 15.30
N GLU A 59 16.66 -34.56 15.61
CA GLU A 59 16.06 -33.25 15.39
C GLU A 59 16.18 -32.91 13.90
N LEU A 60 15.03 -32.65 13.27
CA LEU A 60 14.93 -32.28 11.87
C LEU A 60 14.40 -30.86 11.78
N LYS A 61 14.88 -30.13 10.80
CA LYS A 61 14.41 -28.79 10.49
C LYS A 61 13.57 -28.85 9.22
N VAL A 62 12.36 -28.35 9.29
CA VAL A 62 11.58 -27.96 8.13
C VAL A 62 11.84 -26.49 7.85
N SER A 63 12.08 -26.16 6.60
CA SER A 63 11.95 -24.80 6.07
C SER A 63 10.83 -24.83 5.04
N TRP A 64 10.00 -23.80 5.01
CA TRP A 64 8.98 -23.66 3.98
C TRP A 64 8.94 -22.21 3.51
N ASP A 65 8.68 -22.05 2.22
CA ASP A 65 8.53 -20.77 1.54
C ASP A 65 7.18 -20.77 0.81
N LEU A 66 6.41 -19.69 0.99
CA LEU A 66 5.22 -19.43 0.19
C LEU A 66 5.60 -18.44 -0.91
N VAL A 67 5.45 -18.87 -2.16
CA VAL A 67 5.88 -18.13 -3.35
C VAL A 67 4.66 -17.70 -4.17
N GLY A 68 4.61 -16.44 -4.59
CA GLY A 68 3.58 -15.89 -5.48
C GLY A 68 3.89 -16.03 -6.97
N GLU A 69 3.09 -15.40 -7.83
CA GLU A 69 3.20 -15.51 -9.30
C GLU A 69 4.48 -14.90 -9.87
N SER A 70 5.03 -13.91 -9.17
CA SER A 70 6.28 -13.23 -9.50
C SER A 70 7.55 -14.02 -9.12
N ASN A 71 7.40 -15.23 -8.57
CA ASN A 71 8.45 -16.01 -7.90
C ASN A 71 9.10 -15.29 -6.70
N LEU A 72 8.39 -14.32 -6.10
CA LEU A 72 8.79 -13.68 -4.86
C LEU A 72 8.28 -14.50 -3.67
N VAL A 73 9.13 -14.67 -2.66
CA VAL A 73 8.74 -15.30 -1.39
C VAL A 73 7.90 -14.28 -0.60
N ILE A 74 6.63 -14.62 -0.39
CA ILE A 74 5.65 -13.80 0.32
C ILE A 74 5.83 -13.95 1.83
N THR A 75 5.94 -15.19 2.29
CA THR A 75 6.19 -15.53 3.69
C THR A 75 6.94 -16.85 3.78
N ASN A 76 7.66 -17.04 4.87
CA ASN A 76 8.44 -18.24 5.11
C ASN A 76 8.38 -18.62 6.59
N GLY A 77 8.76 -19.85 6.88
CA GLY A 77 8.87 -20.30 8.25
C GLY A 77 9.81 -21.47 8.40
N THR A 78 10.23 -21.67 9.64
CA THR A 78 11.03 -22.84 10.00
C THR A 78 10.43 -23.52 11.21
N TYR A 79 10.39 -24.85 11.17
CA TYR A 79 9.83 -25.65 12.25
C TYR A 79 10.77 -26.81 12.59
N LEU A 80 11.18 -26.87 13.86
CA LEU A 80 11.97 -27.98 14.36
C LEU A 80 11.05 -29.08 14.89
N PHE A 81 11.28 -30.30 14.45
CA PHE A 81 10.50 -31.44 14.91
C PHE A 81 11.35 -32.70 15.06
N GLN A 82 10.84 -33.63 15.87
CA GLN A 82 11.41 -34.96 16.00
C GLN A 82 10.42 -35.98 15.48
N ALA A 83 10.87 -36.85 14.56
CA ALA A 83 10.01 -37.87 14.01
C ALA A 83 9.52 -38.83 15.11
N THR A 84 8.20 -38.90 15.30
CA THR A 84 7.57 -39.68 16.38
C THR A 84 7.25 -41.13 15.98
N GLY A 85 7.44 -41.48 14.70
CA GLY A 85 7.16 -42.81 14.16
C GLY A 85 7.52 -42.95 12.67
N THR A 86 6.91 -43.93 11.99
CA THR A 86 7.11 -44.17 10.55
C THR A 86 6.55 -43.05 9.66
N ILE A 87 5.54 -42.34 10.17
CA ILE A 87 4.89 -41.19 9.55
C ILE A 87 4.81 -40.11 10.62
N THR A 88 5.19 -38.89 10.26
CA THR A 88 5.00 -37.69 11.08
C THR A 88 4.13 -36.73 10.27
N GLU A 89 3.02 -36.29 10.86
CA GLU A 89 2.10 -35.33 10.25
C GLU A 89 2.44 -33.95 10.80
N LEU A 90 2.60 -32.98 9.90
CA LEU A 90 2.76 -31.57 10.21
C LEU A 90 1.63 -30.81 9.53
N GLN A 91 1.12 -29.77 10.20
CA GLN A 91 0.04 -28.94 9.68
C GLN A 91 0.53 -27.49 9.65
N PHE A 92 0.32 -26.84 8.51
CA PHE A 92 0.65 -25.43 8.30
C PHE A 92 -0.64 -24.67 8.02
N GLU A 93 -0.85 -23.59 8.75
CA GLU A 93 -1.99 -22.68 8.59
C GLU A 93 -1.45 -21.38 8.01
N LEU A 94 -1.85 -21.05 6.79
CA LEU A 94 -1.47 -19.83 6.10
C LEU A 94 -2.68 -18.89 6.08
N GLU A 95 -2.48 -17.68 6.58
CA GLU A 95 -3.46 -16.60 6.61
C GLU A 95 -2.75 -15.26 6.40
N LYS A 96 -3.50 -14.21 6.08
CA LYS A 96 -2.98 -12.83 5.98
C LYS A 96 -1.80 -12.64 5.02
N PHE A 97 -1.83 -13.34 3.87
CA PHE A 97 -0.74 -13.32 2.88
C PHE A 97 -1.17 -12.88 1.47
N TYR A 98 -2.48 -12.66 1.24
CA TYR A 98 -2.96 -12.26 -0.09
C TYR A 98 -2.46 -10.84 -0.43
N GLN A 99 -1.86 -10.68 -1.60
CA GLN A 99 -1.25 -9.42 -2.07
C GLN A 99 -1.61 -9.12 -3.53
N GLY A 100 -2.72 -9.69 -4.03
CA GLY A 100 -3.19 -9.53 -5.42
C GLY A 100 -2.82 -10.67 -6.38
N ASP A 101 -1.93 -11.59 -5.98
CA ASP A 101 -1.63 -12.80 -6.76
C ASP A 101 -2.76 -13.84 -6.62
N HIS A 102 -3.07 -14.61 -7.67
CA HIS A 102 -4.03 -15.72 -7.58
C HIS A 102 -3.34 -17.06 -7.32
N PHE A 103 -2.21 -17.32 -7.96
CA PHE A 103 -1.53 -18.61 -7.89
C PHE A 103 -0.36 -18.58 -6.91
N TYR A 104 -0.40 -19.49 -5.95
CA TYR A 104 0.64 -19.62 -4.93
C TYR A 104 1.27 -21.02 -4.98
N SER A 105 2.57 -21.09 -4.69
CA SER A 105 3.28 -22.35 -4.49
C SER A 105 3.89 -22.42 -3.10
N PHE A 106 3.58 -23.51 -2.39
CA PHE A 106 4.15 -23.82 -1.09
C PHE A 106 5.32 -24.79 -1.28
N GLU A 107 6.53 -24.27 -1.13
CA GLU A 107 7.77 -25.01 -1.20
C GLU A 107 8.15 -25.51 0.20
N PHE A 108 8.42 -26.80 0.33
CA PHE A 108 8.69 -27.46 1.60
C PHE A 108 10.00 -28.25 1.52
N GLU A 109 10.92 -27.94 2.43
CA GLU A 109 12.25 -28.57 2.51
C GLU A 109 12.49 -29.17 3.90
N ILE A 110 12.95 -30.42 3.96
CA ILE A 110 13.42 -31.05 5.20
C ILE A 110 14.94 -31.14 5.19
N THR A 111 15.57 -30.61 6.24
CA THR A 111 17.01 -30.71 6.48
C THR A 111 17.34 -31.42 7.79
N ASP A 112 18.52 -32.06 7.83
CA ASP A 112 19.07 -32.64 9.06
C ASP A 112 19.90 -31.62 9.88
N GLU A 113 20.42 -32.04 11.05
CA GLU A 113 21.22 -31.20 11.96
C GLU A 113 22.50 -30.60 11.31
N ILE A 114 22.98 -31.17 10.20
CA ILE A 114 24.16 -30.66 9.48
C ILE A 114 23.78 -29.86 8.22
N GLY A 115 22.49 -29.59 8.02
CA GLY A 115 21.97 -28.80 6.90
C GLY A 115 21.88 -29.57 5.57
N SER A 116 21.90 -30.90 5.60
CA SER A 116 21.71 -31.71 4.38
C SER A 116 20.22 -31.86 4.08
N VAL A 117 19.82 -31.52 2.86
CA VAL A 117 18.44 -31.72 2.38
C VAL A 117 18.13 -33.21 2.28
N LEU A 118 17.06 -33.63 2.96
CA LEU A 118 16.56 -35.00 2.99
C LEU A 118 15.47 -35.23 1.94
N ASP A 119 14.63 -34.22 1.70
CA ASP A 119 13.52 -34.24 0.75
C ASP A 119 13.01 -32.81 0.49
N GLU A 120 12.49 -32.59 -0.71
CA GLU A 120 11.86 -31.34 -1.17
C GLU A 120 10.51 -31.70 -1.80
N SER A 121 9.46 -30.95 -1.45
CA SER A 121 8.11 -31.11 -2.00
C SER A 121 7.50 -29.74 -2.27
N GLU A 122 6.64 -29.68 -3.27
CA GLU A 122 5.95 -28.47 -3.68
C GLU A 122 4.45 -28.76 -3.80
N LEU A 123 3.62 -27.80 -3.39
CA LEU A 123 2.17 -27.85 -3.56
C LEU A 123 1.65 -26.47 -3.96
N SER A 124 0.97 -26.40 -5.09
CA SER A 124 0.39 -25.16 -5.57
C SER A 124 -1.12 -25.10 -5.34
N PHE A 125 -1.63 -23.89 -5.13
CA PHE A 125 -3.04 -23.62 -4.90
C PHE A 125 -3.45 -22.23 -5.40
N THR A 126 -4.75 -21.95 -5.44
CA THR A 126 -5.30 -20.66 -5.89
C THR A 126 -6.04 -19.94 -4.77
N VAL A 127 -5.81 -18.64 -4.62
CA VAL A 127 -6.54 -17.75 -3.71
C VAL A 127 -7.19 -16.64 -4.52
N PHE A 128 -8.41 -16.30 -4.17
CA PHE A 128 -9.20 -15.23 -4.76
C PHE A 128 -9.45 -14.15 -3.71
N GLU A 129 -9.48 -12.90 -4.11
CA GLU A 129 -9.90 -11.80 -3.25
C GLU A 129 -11.34 -12.05 -2.78
N HIS A 130 -11.56 -11.89 -1.47
CA HIS A 130 -12.91 -11.85 -0.94
C HIS A 130 -13.56 -10.53 -1.37
N THR A 131 -14.78 -10.64 -1.89
CA THR A 131 -15.54 -9.49 -2.39
C THR A 131 -16.92 -9.41 -1.77
N GLN A 132 -17.39 -8.18 -1.55
CA GLN A 132 -18.77 -7.88 -1.22
C GLN A 132 -19.63 -7.58 -2.43
N PHE A 133 -20.90 -7.94 -2.34
CA PHE A 133 -21.86 -7.73 -3.43
C PHE A 133 -22.98 -6.77 -3.03
N PRO A 134 -23.33 -5.80 -3.90
CA PRO A 134 -24.51 -5.00 -3.71
C PRO A 134 -25.77 -5.89 -3.83
N SER A 135 -26.82 -5.53 -3.09
CA SER A 135 -28.09 -6.25 -3.16
C SER A 135 -28.83 -5.98 -4.47
N ILE A 136 -29.02 -7.02 -5.27
CA ILE A 136 -29.80 -6.97 -6.51
C ILE A 136 -31.14 -7.70 -6.36
N THR A 137 -32.11 -7.38 -7.20
CA THR A 137 -33.41 -8.09 -7.22
C THR A 137 -33.38 -9.36 -8.04
N ASN A 138 -32.57 -9.39 -9.10
CA ASN A 138 -32.53 -10.50 -10.05
C ASN A 138 -31.25 -10.47 -10.90
N LEU A 139 -30.87 -11.64 -11.43
CA LEU A 139 -29.81 -11.81 -12.42
C LEU A 139 -30.40 -12.49 -13.67
N ILE A 140 -30.54 -11.73 -14.75
CA ILE A 140 -31.05 -12.23 -16.03
C ILE A 140 -29.86 -12.67 -16.88
N ALA A 141 -29.97 -13.80 -17.56
CA ALA A 141 -28.88 -14.27 -18.43
C ALA A 141 -29.36 -14.65 -19.83
N PHE A 142 -28.63 -14.19 -20.84
CA PHE A 142 -28.79 -14.56 -22.25
C PHE A 142 -27.48 -15.15 -22.77
N GLY A 143 -27.57 -16.11 -23.68
CA GLY A 143 -26.35 -16.73 -24.19
C GLY A 143 -26.52 -18.12 -24.75
N ASP A 144 -25.42 -18.87 -24.66
CA ASP A 144 -25.31 -20.22 -25.21
C ASP A 144 -25.13 -21.31 -24.14
N SER A 145 -24.39 -22.38 -24.45
CA SER A 145 -24.20 -23.53 -23.56
C SER A 145 -23.34 -23.22 -22.34
N LEU A 146 -22.49 -22.18 -22.38
CA LEU A 146 -21.65 -21.82 -21.24
C LEU A 146 -22.46 -21.26 -20.06
N SER A 147 -23.64 -20.70 -20.34
CA SER A 147 -24.54 -20.15 -19.33
C SER A 147 -25.85 -20.93 -19.20
N ASP A 148 -26.11 -21.97 -19.99
CA ASP A 148 -27.37 -22.72 -19.96
C ASP A 148 -27.51 -23.58 -18.68
N MET A 149 -28.49 -23.26 -17.85
CA MET A 149 -28.82 -23.97 -16.61
C MET A 149 -29.86 -25.10 -16.79
N GLY A 150 -30.18 -25.48 -18.03
CA GLY A 150 -31.07 -26.60 -18.37
C GLY A 150 -32.25 -26.25 -19.28
N ASN A 151 -32.28 -25.06 -19.87
CA ASN A 151 -33.29 -24.63 -20.85
C ASN A 151 -33.30 -25.55 -22.08
N GLY A 152 -32.14 -26.02 -22.53
CA GLY A 152 -32.04 -27.02 -23.59
C GLY A 152 -32.85 -28.28 -23.29
N ASN A 153 -32.95 -28.71 -22.03
CA ASN A 153 -33.53 -30.00 -21.66
C ASN A 153 -35.07 -30.09 -21.82
N GLN A 154 -35.77 -28.96 -21.96
CA GLN A 154 -37.25 -28.93 -22.08
C GLN A 154 -37.78 -28.98 -23.52
N SER A 155 -36.94 -28.77 -24.54
CA SER A 155 -37.35 -28.91 -25.94
C SER A 155 -37.46 -30.39 -26.30
N ALA A 156 -38.59 -30.86 -26.86
CA ALA A 156 -38.83 -32.28 -27.14
C ALA A 156 -37.78 -32.96 -28.05
N VAL A 157 -37.05 -32.18 -28.85
CA VAL A 157 -35.97 -32.67 -29.74
C VAL A 157 -34.62 -32.67 -29.02
N VAL A 158 -34.41 -31.72 -28.12
CA VAL A 158 -33.17 -31.52 -27.36
C VAL A 158 -33.19 -32.45 -26.12
N SER A 159 -34.30 -32.59 -25.41
CA SER A 159 -34.48 -33.59 -24.36
C SER A 159 -34.07 -35.01 -24.78
N ALA A 160 -34.33 -35.45 -26.02
CA ALA A 160 -33.91 -36.78 -26.47
C ALA A 160 -32.38 -36.96 -26.67
N VAL A 161 -31.62 -35.86 -26.80
CA VAL A 161 -30.16 -35.83 -27.00
C VAL A 161 -29.42 -35.39 -25.72
N PHE A 162 -30.05 -34.54 -24.91
CA PHE A 162 -29.43 -33.79 -23.81
C PHE A 162 -29.99 -34.12 -22.41
N SER A 163 -31.09 -34.90 -22.28
CA SER A 163 -31.72 -35.24 -20.97
C SER A 163 -31.12 -36.44 -20.23
N SER A 164 -29.96 -36.93 -20.64
CA SER A 164 -29.46 -38.24 -20.20
C SER A 164 -27.98 -38.19 -19.85
N PRO A 165 -27.50 -38.94 -18.83
CA PRO A 165 -26.08 -39.01 -18.47
C PRO A 165 -25.20 -39.17 -19.71
N PRO A 166 -24.16 -38.34 -19.89
CA PRO A 166 -23.29 -37.93 -18.79
C PRO A 166 -23.44 -36.48 -18.26
N TYR A 167 -24.27 -35.63 -18.88
CA TYR A 167 -24.42 -34.23 -18.46
C TYR A 167 -25.19 -34.05 -17.14
N TRP A 168 -24.75 -33.11 -16.30
CA TRP A 168 -25.32 -32.88 -14.97
C TRP A 168 -26.55 -31.97 -15.05
N GLN A 169 -27.73 -32.51 -14.70
CA GLN A 169 -28.99 -31.76 -14.60
C GLN A 169 -29.32 -30.86 -15.80
N GLY A 170 -28.90 -31.25 -17.02
CA GLY A 170 -29.14 -30.50 -18.25
C GLY A 170 -28.15 -29.36 -18.55
N ARG A 171 -27.12 -29.16 -17.71
CA ARG A 171 -25.99 -28.26 -18.01
C ARG A 171 -25.02 -28.94 -18.96
N PHE A 172 -24.30 -28.18 -19.77
CA PHE A 172 -23.25 -28.68 -20.66
C PHE A 172 -21.93 -28.96 -19.92
N SER A 173 -22.02 -29.53 -18.72
CA SER A 173 -20.89 -29.83 -17.83
C SER A 173 -21.23 -31.02 -16.92
N ASN A 174 -20.26 -31.47 -16.10
CA ASN A 174 -20.46 -32.45 -15.04
C ASN A 174 -20.95 -31.84 -13.70
N GLY A 175 -21.26 -30.54 -13.67
CA GLY A 175 -21.77 -29.83 -12.49
C GLY A 175 -22.36 -28.45 -12.84
N PRO A 176 -22.45 -27.54 -11.86
CA PRO A 176 -22.94 -26.18 -12.08
C PRO A 176 -22.11 -25.40 -13.10
N VAL A 177 -22.75 -24.45 -13.79
CA VAL A 177 -22.07 -23.48 -14.68
C VAL A 177 -21.67 -22.21 -13.92
N TRP A 178 -20.75 -21.43 -14.48
CA TRP A 178 -20.17 -20.23 -13.85
C TRP A 178 -21.22 -19.25 -13.29
N LEU A 179 -22.33 -19.06 -14.01
CA LEU A 179 -23.42 -18.17 -13.64
C LEU A 179 -24.11 -18.58 -12.33
N GLU A 180 -24.09 -19.87 -11.98
CA GLU A 180 -24.66 -20.37 -10.72
C GLU A 180 -23.83 -19.85 -9.52
N TYR A 181 -22.50 -19.80 -9.65
CA TYR A 181 -21.60 -19.23 -8.62
C TYR A 181 -21.82 -17.73 -8.43
N LEU A 182 -22.02 -17.00 -9.53
CA LEU A 182 -22.34 -15.57 -9.48
C LEU A 182 -23.72 -15.33 -8.84
N SER A 183 -24.71 -16.19 -9.13
CA SER A 183 -26.03 -16.12 -8.51
C SER A 183 -25.94 -16.32 -6.99
N ASP A 184 -25.12 -17.27 -6.55
CA ASP A 184 -24.87 -17.54 -5.13
C ASP A 184 -24.16 -16.36 -4.45
N ALA A 185 -23.19 -15.72 -5.11
CA ALA A 185 -22.49 -14.55 -4.60
C ALA A 185 -23.42 -13.34 -4.40
N TYR A 186 -24.32 -13.10 -5.35
CA TYR A 186 -25.40 -12.10 -5.22
C TYR A 186 -26.53 -12.51 -4.26
N ASN A 187 -26.51 -13.74 -3.74
CA ASN A 187 -27.58 -14.32 -2.94
C ASN A 187 -28.96 -14.28 -3.63
N VAL A 188 -28.97 -14.49 -4.95
CA VAL A 188 -30.19 -14.55 -5.79
C VAL A 188 -30.41 -15.95 -6.33
N GLN A 189 -31.66 -16.30 -6.60
CA GLN A 189 -32.03 -17.59 -7.16
C GLN A 189 -32.40 -17.44 -8.63
N THR A 190 -31.42 -17.68 -9.51
CA THR A 190 -31.61 -17.63 -10.96
C THR A 190 -32.38 -18.85 -11.45
N SER A 191 -33.60 -18.65 -11.93
CA SER A 191 -34.44 -19.73 -12.45
C SER A 191 -34.33 -19.85 -13.97
N PHE A 192 -34.31 -21.07 -14.52
CA PHE A 192 -34.30 -21.26 -15.98
C PHE A 192 -35.71 -21.01 -16.56
N GLY A 193 -35.79 -20.38 -17.74
CA GLY A 193 -37.06 -20.06 -18.39
C GLY A 193 -37.05 -20.26 -19.90
N THR A 194 -38.10 -20.92 -20.44
CA THR A 194 -38.25 -21.21 -21.87
C THR A 194 -39.54 -20.64 -22.46
N GLY A 195 -39.46 -20.04 -23.66
CA GLY A 195 -40.62 -19.52 -24.38
C GLY A 195 -41.41 -18.49 -23.56
N THR A 196 -42.65 -18.84 -23.16
CA THR A 196 -43.52 -17.98 -22.33
C THR A 196 -43.42 -18.29 -20.84
N SER A 197 -42.56 -19.21 -20.41
CA SER A 197 -42.41 -19.50 -18.98
C SER A 197 -41.66 -18.36 -18.31
N LEU A 198 -42.04 -18.07 -17.06
CA LEU A 198 -41.24 -17.22 -16.18
C LEU A 198 -39.85 -17.88 -15.98
N GLY A 199 -38.85 -17.05 -15.74
CA GLY A 199 -37.45 -17.46 -15.58
C GLY A 199 -36.46 -16.37 -16.01
N ASP A 200 -35.29 -16.41 -15.42
CA ASP A 200 -34.29 -15.34 -15.47
C ASP A 200 -33.14 -15.74 -16.41
N ASN A 201 -32.76 -17.02 -16.39
CA ASN A 201 -31.83 -17.58 -17.36
C ASN A 201 -32.57 -18.00 -18.64
N ARG A 202 -32.21 -17.36 -19.74
CA ARG A 202 -32.71 -17.55 -21.11
C ARG A 202 -31.68 -18.12 -22.06
N ALA A 203 -30.48 -18.44 -21.58
CA ALA A 203 -29.42 -19.03 -22.38
C ALA A 203 -29.81 -20.43 -22.87
N TYR A 204 -29.38 -20.78 -24.08
CA TYR A 204 -29.66 -22.08 -24.71
C TYR A 204 -28.41 -22.65 -25.35
N GLY A 205 -28.05 -23.88 -25.00
CA GLY A 205 -26.94 -24.58 -25.64
C GLY A 205 -27.06 -24.66 -27.16
N GLY A 206 -26.00 -24.25 -27.86
CA GLY A 206 -25.93 -24.21 -29.33
C GLY A 206 -26.47 -22.93 -29.98
N SER A 207 -26.82 -21.92 -29.20
CA SER A 207 -27.27 -20.62 -29.71
C SER A 207 -26.11 -19.82 -30.30
N GLN A 208 -26.39 -19.15 -31.42
CA GLN A 208 -25.49 -18.17 -32.04
C GLN A 208 -25.92 -16.76 -31.63
N THR A 209 -25.07 -15.76 -31.88
CA THR A 209 -25.35 -14.36 -31.53
C THR A 209 -26.52 -13.76 -32.31
N GLY A 210 -26.77 -14.19 -33.56
CA GLY A 210 -27.75 -13.52 -34.44
C GLY A 210 -29.24 -13.63 -34.03
N GLN A 211 -30.13 -13.23 -34.95
CA GLN A 211 -31.57 -13.47 -34.83
C GLN A 211 -31.96 -14.87 -35.35
N GLY A 212 -33.20 -15.29 -35.09
CA GLY A 212 -33.76 -16.54 -35.60
C GLY A 212 -33.42 -17.78 -34.78
N TYR A 213 -33.31 -18.93 -35.46
CA TYR A 213 -33.11 -20.23 -34.81
C TYR A 213 -31.95 -21.00 -35.42
N SER A 214 -31.02 -21.43 -34.57
CA SER A 214 -30.00 -22.42 -34.93
C SER A 214 -30.56 -23.83 -34.90
N TYR A 215 -30.08 -24.69 -35.81
CA TYR A 215 -30.51 -26.08 -35.94
C TYR A 215 -32.05 -26.25 -36.00
N VAL A 216 -32.74 -25.29 -36.63
CA VAL A 216 -34.19 -25.23 -36.85
C VAL A 216 -35.03 -24.97 -35.58
N LEU A 217 -34.51 -25.19 -34.38
CA LEU A 217 -35.31 -25.24 -33.15
C LEU A 217 -34.72 -24.46 -31.96
N LEU A 218 -33.45 -24.08 -31.99
CA LEU A 218 -32.77 -23.43 -30.86
C LEU A 218 -32.77 -21.91 -31.07
N PRO A 219 -33.37 -21.10 -30.17
CA PRO A 219 -33.44 -19.66 -30.36
C PRO A 219 -32.06 -19.03 -30.18
N ASN A 220 -31.59 -18.31 -31.20
CA ASN A 220 -30.37 -17.50 -31.09
C ASN A 220 -30.58 -16.34 -30.11
N VAL A 221 -29.50 -15.72 -29.63
CA VAL A 221 -29.52 -14.70 -28.58
C VAL A 221 -30.51 -13.57 -28.86
N GLY A 222 -30.53 -13.04 -30.08
CA GLY A 222 -31.49 -11.98 -30.44
C GLY A 222 -32.95 -12.40 -30.33
N THR A 223 -33.25 -13.69 -30.59
CA THR A 223 -34.58 -14.28 -30.40
C THR A 223 -34.87 -14.52 -28.92
N GLN A 224 -33.87 -14.86 -28.10
CA GLN A 224 -34.02 -15.01 -26.65
C GLN A 224 -34.46 -13.67 -26.02
N ILE A 225 -33.75 -12.58 -26.35
CA ILE A 225 -34.04 -11.22 -25.88
C ILE A 225 -35.42 -10.77 -26.33
N SER A 226 -35.73 -10.92 -27.63
CA SER A 226 -37.03 -10.52 -28.17
C SER A 226 -38.19 -11.30 -27.53
N ASN A 227 -38.00 -12.60 -27.25
CA ASN A 227 -39.00 -13.41 -26.57
C ASN A 227 -39.15 -13.04 -25.10
N TYR A 228 -38.06 -12.66 -24.42
CA TYR A 228 -38.11 -12.19 -23.04
C TYR A 228 -38.99 -10.94 -22.94
N PHE A 229 -38.71 -9.92 -23.74
CA PHE A 229 -39.50 -8.68 -23.75
C PHE A 229 -40.96 -8.87 -24.17
N ALA A 230 -41.21 -9.83 -25.06
CA ALA A 230 -42.57 -10.11 -25.53
C ALA A 230 -43.43 -10.89 -24.53
N ASN A 231 -42.84 -11.74 -23.68
CA ASN A 231 -43.59 -12.76 -22.94
C ASN A 231 -43.34 -12.78 -21.43
N VAL A 232 -42.32 -12.09 -20.93
CA VAL A 232 -41.85 -12.22 -19.54
C VAL A 232 -41.98 -10.88 -18.83
N GLU A 233 -41.16 -9.91 -19.22
CA GLU A 233 -41.13 -8.56 -18.66
C GLU A 233 -41.01 -7.54 -19.80
N SER A 234 -41.80 -6.48 -19.79
CA SER A 234 -41.72 -5.44 -20.83
C SER A 234 -40.60 -4.42 -20.57
N THR A 235 -40.04 -4.41 -19.36
CA THR A 235 -39.01 -3.48 -18.92
C THR A 235 -38.17 -4.16 -17.84
N ILE A 236 -36.85 -4.01 -17.91
CA ILE A 236 -35.89 -4.52 -16.93
C ILE A 236 -35.77 -3.47 -15.80
N PRO A 237 -35.95 -3.84 -14.52
CA PRO A 237 -35.71 -2.92 -13.40
C PRO A 237 -34.22 -2.59 -13.26
N SER A 238 -33.89 -1.36 -12.85
CA SER A 238 -32.50 -0.93 -12.62
C SER A 238 -31.75 -1.75 -11.55
N SER A 239 -32.48 -2.40 -10.64
CA SER A 239 -31.91 -3.33 -9.64
C SER A 239 -31.60 -4.74 -10.18
N THR A 240 -31.62 -4.93 -11.50
CA THR A 240 -31.41 -6.21 -12.18
C THR A 240 -30.19 -6.13 -13.06
N ILE A 241 -29.31 -7.13 -12.94
CA ILE A 241 -28.10 -7.23 -13.76
C ILE A 241 -28.35 -8.21 -14.91
N VAL A 242 -27.81 -7.89 -16.08
CA VAL A 242 -27.95 -8.72 -17.28
C VAL A 242 -26.62 -9.34 -17.69
N SER A 243 -26.51 -10.67 -17.61
CA SER A 243 -25.40 -11.42 -18.19
C SER A 243 -25.65 -11.74 -19.66
N LEU A 244 -24.66 -11.49 -20.51
CA LEU A 244 -24.71 -11.77 -21.94
C LEU A 244 -23.40 -12.44 -22.40
N TRP A 245 -23.42 -13.75 -22.62
CA TRP A 245 -22.25 -14.49 -23.10
C TRP A 245 -22.59 -15.42 -24.28
N SER A 246 -22.05 -15.10 -25.46
CA SER A 246 -22.24 -15.89 -26.68
C SER A 246 -21.17 -15.57 -27.73
N GLY A 247 -21.16 -16.35 -28.82
CA GLY A 247 -20.23 -16.17 -29.97
C GLY A 247 -19.43 -17.43 -30.31
N GLY A 248 -19.24 -18.34 -29.35
CA GLY A 248 -18.48 -19.58 -29.58
C GLY A 248 -19.08 -20.44 -30.70
N ASN A 249 -20.42 -20.56 -30.73
CA ASN A 249 -21.12 -21.30 -31.78
C ASN A 249 -21.03 -20.64 -33.16
N ASP A 250 -20.89 -19.31 -33.22
CA ASP A 250 -20.74 -18.56 -34.47
C ASP A 250 -19.42 -18.92 -35.16
N PHE A 251 -18.33 -19.08 -34.39
CA PHE A 251 -17.02 -19.51 -34.90
C PHE A 251 -16.94 -21.01 -35.20
N LEU A 252 -17.57 -21.84 -34.38
CA LEU A 252 -17.49 -23.29 -34.56
C LEU A 252 -18.39 -23.78 -35.70
N TYR A 253 -19.56 -23.16 -35.89
CA TYR A 253 -20.66 -23.67 -36.72
C TYR A 253 -21.46 -22.60 -37.50
N GLY A 254 -21.15 -21.31 -37.32
CA GLY A 254 -21.89 -20.18 -37.90
C GLY A 254 -21.11 -19.42 -38.98
N THR A 255 -21.22 -18.09 -38.94
CA THR A 255 -20.60 -17.18 -39.90
C THR A 255 -19.08 -17.12 -39.80
N ALA A 256 -18.52 -17.44 -38.62
CA ALA A 256 -17.10 -17.34 -38.28
C ALA A 256 -16.47 -16.01 -38.71
N ASN A 257 -17.15 -14.89 -38.43
CA ASN A 257 -16.71 -13.55 -38.80
C ASN A 257 -16.85 -12.61 -37.60
N ALA A 258 -15.72 -12.10 -37.11
CA ALA A 258 -15.70 -11.24 -35.92
C ALA A 258 -16.62 -10.01 -36.03
N ASN A 259 -16.63 -9.31 -37.18
CA ASN A 259 -17.42 -8.08 -37.35
C ASN A 259 -18.92 -8.34 -37.19
N THR A 260 -19.43 -9.40 -37.79
CA THR A 260 -20.86 -9.75 -37.67
C THR A 260 -21.24 -10.09 -36.23
N ILE A 261 -20.36 -10.79 -35.51
CA ILE A 261 -20.63 -11.22 -34.14
C ILE A 261 -20.62 -10.01 -33.20
N VAL A 262 -19.63 -9.11 -33.31
CA VAL A 262 -19.61 -7.86 -32.51
C VAL A 262 -20.81 -6.97 -32.83
N ALA A 263 -21.19 -6.80 -34.10
CA ALA A 263 -22.38 -6.02 -34.47
C ALA A 263 -23.68 -6.61 -33.87
N ASN A 264 -23.78 -7.94 -33.78
CA ASN A 264 -24.90 -8.57 -33.09
C ASN A 264 -24.87 -8.25 -31.60
N MET A 265 -23.70 -8.36 -30.94
CA MET A 265 -23.56 -8.07 -29.52
C MET A 265 -23.91 -6.61 -29.19
N GLU A 266 -23.42 -5.66 -29.98
CA GLU A 266 -23.80 -4.24 -29.88
C GLU A 266 -25.32 -4.07 -29.97
N SER A 267 -25.95 -4.65 -31.00
CA SER A 267 -27.40 -4.56 -31.18
C SER A 267 -28.16 -5.13 -29.99
N HIS A 268 -27.65 -6.17 -29.32
CA HIS A 268 -28.30 -6.78 -28.16
C HIS A 268 -28.16 -5.92 -26.91
N ILE A 269 -26.97 -5.35 -26.66
CA ILE A 269 -26.72 -4.43 -25.54
C ILE A 269 -27.68 -3.24 -25.66
N ARG A 270 -27.73 -2.61 -26.84
CA ARG A 270 -28.66 -1.49 -27.12
C ARG A 270 -30.13 -1.89 -26.97
N GLN A 271 -30.49 -3.10 -27.39
CA GLN A 271 -31.87 -3.59 -27.22
C GLN A 271 -32.24 -3.78 -25.74
N LEU A 272 -31.30 -4.26 -24.93
CA LEU A 272 -31.49 -4.50 -23.50
C LEU A 272 -31.50 -3.18 -22.71
N GLU A 273 -30.64 -2.23 -23.04
CA GLU A 273 -30.62 -0.87 -22.48
C GLU A 273 -31.92 -0.14 -22.81
N ALA A 274 -32.37 -0.17 -24.06
CA ALA A 274 -33.67 0.41 -24.44
C ALA A 274 -34.86 -0.27 -23.73
N GLY A 275 -34.63 -1.49 -23.24
CA GLY A 275 -35.54 -2.24 -22.38
C GLY A 275 -35.42 -1.93 -20.89
N GLY A 276 -34.52 -1.05 -20.47
CA GLY A 276 -34.31 -0.59 -19.08
C GLY A 276 -33.12 -1.20 -18.35
N ALA A 277 -32.27 -2.00 -18.99
CA ALA A 277 -31.08 -2.55 -18.33
C ALA A 277 -29.99 -1.47 -18.18
N GLU A 278 -29.56 -1.24 -16.95
CA GLU A 278 -28.51 -0.26 -16.62
C GLU A 278 -27.16 -0.92 -16.32
N GLU A 279 -27.14 -2.23 -16.05
CA GLU A 279 -25.95 -2.97 -15.62
C GLU A 279 -25.82 -4.34 -16.32
N PHE A 280 -24.62 -4.63 -16.84
CA PHE A 280 -24.33 -5.78 -17.67
C PHE A 280 -23.11 -6.55 -17.20
N ILE A 281 -23.07 -7.86 -17.47
CA ILE A 281 -21.90 -8.72 -17.32
C ILE A 281 -21.61 -9.37 -18.67
N ILE A 282 -20.49 -9.00 -19.28
CA ILE A 282 -20.14 -9.36 -20.65
C ILE A 282 -18.76 -10.01 -20.67
N PRO A 283 -18.68 -11.36 -20.69
CA PRO A 283 -17.43 -12.06 -20.92
C PRO A 283 -17.05 -12.06 -22.40
N ASN A 284 -15.74 -11.99 -22.67
CA ASN A 284 -15.21 -12.27 -24.01
C ASN A 284 -15.15 -13.78 -24.28
N LEU A 285 -14.59 -14.20 -25.42
CA LEU A 285 -14.48 -15.62 -25.76
C LEU A 285 -13.13 -16.21 -25.32
N PRO A 286 -13.13 -17.41 -24.70
CA PRO A 286 -11.91 -18.13 -24.41
C PRO A 286 -11.23 -18.64 -25.69
N PRO A 287 -9.95 -19.07 -25.63
CA PRO A 287 -9.21 -19.56 -26.79
C PRO A 287 -9.81 -20.86 -27.36
N LEU A 288 -10.73 -20.71 -28.31
CA LEU A 288 -11.49 -21.82 -28.89
C LEU A 288 -10.58 -22.81 -29.63
N GLU A 289 -9.43 -22.37 -30.15
CA GLU A 289 -8.45 -23.23 -30.80
C GLU A 289 -7.78 -24.23 -29.85
N LYS A 290 -7.86 -24.00 -28.54
CA LYS A 290 -7.36 -24.91 -27.51
C LYS A 290 -8.35 -26.02 -27.17
N THR A 291 -9.60 -25.92 -27.61
CA THR A 291 -10.63 -26.94 -27.37
C THR A 291 -10.30 -28.26 -28.09
N PRO A 292 -10.66 -29.43 -27.54
CA PRO A 292 -10.46 -30.71 -28.21
C PRO A 292 -11.14 -30.80 -29.59
N GLU A 293 -12.28 -30.13 -29.78
CA GLU A 293 -13.00 -30.03 -31.05
C GLU A 293 -12.16 -29.34 -32.12
N VAL A 294 -11.61 -28.16 -31.84
CA VAL A 294 -10.81 -27.41 -32.81
C VAL A 294 -9.43 -28.04 -33.01
N LYS A 295 -8.83 -28.63 -31.97
CA LYS A 295 -7.60 -29.43 -32.07
C LYS A 295 -7.73 -30.63 -33.02
N SER A 296 -8.95 -31.15 -33.20
CA SER A 296 -9.21 -32.22 -34.17
C SER A 296 -9.22 -31.75 -35.63
N ARG A 297 -9.25 -30.43 -35.88
CA ARG A 297 -9.23 -29.79 -37.21
C ARG A 297 -7.79 -29.57 -37.71
N SER A 298 -7.64 -29.18 -38.97
CA SER A 298 -6.31 -28.89 -39.54
C SER A 298 -5.67 -27.65 -38.92
N GLN A 299 -4.33 -27.59 -38.85
CA GLN A 299 -3.60 -26.43 -38.28
C GLN A 299 -4.02 -25.09 -38.90
N SER A 300 -4.30 -25.07 -40.21
CA SER A 300 -4.78 -23.85 -40.88
C SER A 300 -6.14 -23.39 -40.36
N GLN A 301 -7.03 -24.32 -40.02
CA GLN A 301 -8.35 -23.99 -39.44
C GLN A 301 -8.22 -23.57 -37.98
N GLN A 302 -7.32 -24.21 -37.21
CA GLN A 302 -7.04 -23.80 -35.83
C GLN A 302 -6.54 -22.36 -35.78
N ASN A 303 -5.54 -22.02 -36.61
CA ASN A 303 -4.98 -20.67 -36.67
C ASN A 303 -6.01 -19.64 -37.13
N ALA A 304 -6.84 -19.97 -38.12
CA ALA A 304 -7.88 -19.06 -38.62
C ALA A 304 -8.96 -18.77 -37.57
N ILE A 305 -9.38 -19.80 -36.82
CA ILE A 305 -10.34 -19.62 -35.71
C ILE A 305 -9.70 -18.80 -34.61
N GLY A 306 -8.47 -19.12 -34.19
CA GLY A 306 -7.76 -18.37 -33.16
C GLY A 306 -7.61 -16.89 -33.52
N SER A 307 -7.19 -16.56 -34.74
CA SER A 307 -7.05 -15.16 -35.18
C SER A 307 -8.37 -14.39 -35.21
N GLU A 308 -9.46 -15.04 -35.60
CA GLU A 308 -10.78 -14.40 -35.63
C GLU A 308 -11.36 -14.21 -34.22
N VAL A 309 -11.12 -15.14 -33.30
CA VAL A 309 -11.53 -14.99 -31.89
C VAL A 309 -10.77 -13.84 -31.22
N VAL A 310 -9.45 -13.73 -31.44
CA VAL A 310 -8.66 -12.59 -30.95
C VAL A 310 -9.19 -11.27 -31.52
N LEU A 311 -9.47 -11.22 -32.83
CA LEU A 311 -10.06 -10.04 -33.46
C LEU A 311 -11.44 -9.68 -32.88
N TYR A 312 -12.27 -10.68 -32.59
CA TYR A 312 -13.56 -10.48 -31.93
C TYR A 312 -13.39 -9.93 -30.52
N ASN A 313 -12.50 -10.51 -29.70
CA ASN A 313 -12.26 -10.07 -28.33
C ASN A 313 -11.75 -8.61 -28.30
N GLN A 314 -10.81 -8.25 -29.19
CA GLN A 314 -10.32 -6.88 -29.32
C GLN A 314 -11.43 -5.90 -29.72
N LYS A 315 -12.32 -6.28 -30.64
CA LYS A 315 -13.43 -5.43 -31.04
C LYS A 315 -14.51 -5.33 -29.96
N LEU A 316 -14.74 -6.40 -29.21
CA LEU A 316 -15.69 -6.41 -28.10
C LEU A 316 -15.20 -5.53 -26.94
N SER A 317 -13.91 -5.54 -26.60
CA SER A 317 -13.37 -4.66 -25.56
C SER A 317 -13.56 -3.19 -25.90
N ASN A 318 -13.28 -2.80 -27.15
CA ASN A 318 -13.50 -1.43 -27.62
C ASN A 318 -14.99 -1.06 -27.56
N LEU A 319 -15.86 -1.94 -28.07
CA LEU A 319 -17.31 -1.75 -28.01
C LEU A 319 -17.81 -1.55 -26.56
N VAL A 320 -17.26 -2.28 -25.59
CA VAL A 320 -17.68 -2.13 -24.19
C VAL A 320 -17.32 -0.75 -23.65
N VAL A 321 -16.14 -0.22 -23.96
CA VAL A 321 -15.73 1.14 -23.58
C VAL A 321 -16.68 2.17 -24.22
N ASP A 322 -16.95 2.02 -25.51
CA ASP A 322 -17.87 2.91 -26.25
C ASP A 322 -19.27 2.90 -25.63
N MET A 323 -19.82 1.72 -25.34
CA MET A 323 -21.18 1.59 -24.78
C MET A 323 -21.29 2.15 -23.36
N ARG A 324 -20.26 2.00 -22.51
CA ARG A 324 -20.26 2.59 -21.16
C ARG A 324 -20.39 4.10 -21.24
N SER A 325 -19.63 4.74 -22.14
CA SER A 325 -19.66 6.19 -22.35
C SER A 325 -20.95 6.67 -23.03
N GLU A 326 -21.36 6.01 -24.12
CA GLU A 326 -22.49 6.43 -24.94
C GLU A 326 -23.83 6.26 -24.22
N LEU A 327 -24.03 5.11 -23.55
CA LEU A 327 -25.30 4.74 -22.95
C LEU A 327 -25.38 5.07 -21.45
N GLY A 328 -24.25 5.38 -20.80
CA GLY A 328 -24.20 5.60 -19.35
C GLY A 328 -24.52 4.36 -18.53
N VAL A 329 -24.26 3.17 -19.08
CA VAL A 329 -24.51 1.87 -18.44
C VAL A 329 -23.25 1.33 -17.80
N THR A 330 -23.41 0.55 -16.73
CA THR A 330 -22.30 -0.20 -16.13
C THR A 330 -22.12 -1.52 -16.88
N ILE A 331 -20.91 -1.82 -17.35
CA ILE A 331 -20.61 -3.12 -17.98
C ILE A 331 -19.44 -3.74 -17.23
N HIS A 332 -19.63 -4.88 -16.60
CA HIS A 332 -18.56 -5.71 -16.05
C HIS A 332 -18.00 -6.60 -17.16
N TYR A 333 -16.80 -6.29 -17.62
CA TYR A 333 -16.14 -7.03 -18.70
C TYR A 333 -15.26 -8.13 -18.13
N ILE A 334 -15.55 -9.39 -18.47
CA ILE A 334 -14.78 -10.54 -17.98
C ILE A 334 -13.85 -11.04 -19.08
N ASP A 335 -12.54 -11.00 -18.82
CA ASP A 335 -11.53 -11.47 -19.77
C ASP A 335 -11.34 -12.99 -19.70
N ALA A 336 -12.34 -13.72 -20.18
CA ALA A 336 -12.30 -15.17 -20.27
C ALA A 336 -11.12 -15.71 -21.11
N TRP A 337 -10.53 -14.92 -22.01
CA TRP A 337 -9.35 -15.30 -22.78
C TRP A 337 -8.11 -15.41 -21.90
N ASN A 338 -7.79 -14.36 -21.14
CA ASN A 338 -6.64 -14.36 -20.24
C ASN A 338 -6.81 -15.36 -19.11
N ILE A 339 -7.98 -15.38 -18.44
CA ILE A 339 -8.32 -16.38 -17.41
C ILE A 339 -8.04 -17.80 -17.90
N PHE A 340 -8.44 -18.15 -19.13
CA PHE A 340 -8.18 -19.49 -19.67
C PHE A 340 -6.69 -19.77 -19.90
N ASN A 341 -5.93 -18.78 -20.35
CA ASN A 341 -4.49 -18.95 -20.58
C ASN A 341 -3.73 -19.08 -19.26
N ASP A 342 -4.08 -18.30 -18.25
CA ASP A 342 -3.47 -18.36 -16.92
C ASP A 342 -3.72 -19.71 -16.27
N ILE A 343 -4.96 -20.23 -16.38
CA ILE A 343 -5.30 -21.58 -15.93
C ILE A 343 -4.51 -22.67 -16.68
N LEU A 344 -4.25 -22.49 -17.97
CA LEU A 344 -3.45 -23.44 -18.73
C LEU A 344 -1.98 -23.46 -18.29
N LEU A 345 -1.45 -22.32 -17.83
CA LEU A 345 -0.10 -22.18 -17.29
C LEU A 345 -0.02 -22.77 -15.87
N ASN A 346 -1.01 -22.47 -15.03
CA ASN A 346 -1.02 -22.77 -13.59
C ASN A 346 -1.93 -23.95 -13.20
N LYS A 347 -2.22 -24.85 -14.14
CA LYS A 347 -3.18 -25.97 -14.00
C LYS A 347 -3.05 -26.78 -12.70
N GLU A 348 -1.85 -26.91 -12.14
CA GLU A 348 -1.58 -27.69 -10.93
C GLU A 348 -2.17 -27.02 -9.68
N SER A 349 -2.14 -25.69 -9.63
CA SER A 349 -2.76 -24.85 -8.59
C SER A 349 -4.29 -24.96 -8.53
N LEU A 350 -4.90 -25.54 -9.58
CA LEU A 350 -6.34 -25.77 -9.69
C LEU A 350 -6.71 -27.26 -9.53
N GLY A 351 -5.73 -28.13 -9.29
CA GLY A 351 -5.92 -29.58 -9.24
C GLY A 351 -6.18 -30.23 -10.60
N LEU A 352 -5.84 -29.56 -11.72
CA LEU A 352 -6.06 -30.07 -13.07
C LEU A 352 -4.84 -30.86 -13.58
N THR A 353 -5.06 -32.13 -13.93
CA THR A 353 -4.02 -33.00 -14.49
C THR A 353 -4.13 -33.13 -16.01
N ASN A 354 -5.30 -32.87 -16.61
CA ASN A 354 -5.51 -32.93 -18.06
C ASN A 354 -6.19 -31.67 -18.63
N THR A 355 -5.46 -30.93 -19.47
CA THR A 355 -5.96 -29.71 -20.13
C THR A 355 -6.15 -29.86 -21.65
N GLN A 356 -6.02 -31.08 -22.18
CA GLN A 356 -5.91 -31.32 -23.62
C GLN A 356 -7.03 -32.20 -24.17
N ASP A 357 -7.42 -33.23 -23.42
CA ASP A 357 -8.42 -34.22 -23.80
C ASP A 357 -9.76 -33.96 -23.10
N SER A 358 -10.83 -34.54 -23.62
CA SER A 358 -12.15 -34.50 -23.00
C SER A 358 -12.33 -35.61 -21.96
N ALA A 359 -12.86 -35.28 -20.79
CA ALA A 359 -13.18 -36.24 -19.72
C ALA A 359 -14.18 -37.31 -20.18
N CYS A 360 -15.12 -36.91 -21.05
CA CYS A 360 -16.05 -37.80 -21.72
C CYS A 360 -15.54 -38.12 -23.13
N SER A 361 -15.40 -39.42 -23.43
CA SER A 361 -14.82 -39.91 -24.68
C SER A 361 -15.84 -40.73 -25.50
N GLY A 362 -16.73 -40.03 -26.18
CA GLY A 362 -17.70 -40.64 -27.10
C GLY A 362 -18.42 -39.58 -27.93
N GLY A 363 -19.08 -40.01 -29.02
CA GLY A 363 -19.80 -39.09 -29.89
C GLY A 363 -19.88 -39.54 -31.35
N VAL A 364 -20.83 -40.43 -31.65
CA VAL A 364 -21.53 -40.37 -32.94
C VAL A 364 -22.97 -39.97 -32.65
N SER A 365 -23.15 -38.68 -32.38
CA SER A 365 -24.49 -38.08 -32.27
C SER A 365 -25.11 -37.95 -33.67
N LEU A 366 -26.45 -38.01 -33.73
CA LEU A 366 -27.24 -37.74 -34.93
C LEU A 366 -27.10 -36.28 -35.43
N LEU A 367 -26.56 -35.38 -34.59
CA LEU A 367 -26.26 -33.98 -34.89
C LEU A 367 -24.73 -33.77 -34.88
N PRO A 368 -24.18 -32.89 -35.74
CA PRO A 368 -22.75 -32.62 -35.85
C PRO A 368 -22.25 -31.70 -34.71
N LEU A 369 -22.65 -32.00 -33.47
CA LEU A 369 -22.25 -31.25 -32.27
C LEU A 369 -21.15 -32.01 -31.51
N PRO A 370 -20.21 -31.29 -30.86
CA PRO A 370 -19.01 -31.85 -30.22
C PRO A 370 -19.33 -32.38 -28.81
N ILE A 371 -20.49 -33.00 -28.66
CA ILE A 371 -21.11 -33.36 -27.39
C ILE A 371 -21.11 -34.88 -27.16
N CYS A 372 -21.17 -35.27 -25.90
CA CYS A 372 -21.32 -36.66 -25.50
C CYS A 372 -22.76 -37.16 -25.61
N SER A 373 -22.90 -38.44 -25.96
CA SER A 373 -24.17 -39.15 -26.05
C SER A 373 -24.45 -39.96 -24.79
N SER A 374 -25.71 -40.35 -24.63
CA SER A 374 -26.13 -41.17 -23.50
C SER A 374 -25.36 -42.50 -23.45
N GLY A 375 -24.61 -42.73 -22.37
CA GLY A 375 -23.84 -43.96 -22.15
C GLY A 375 -22.41 -43.94 -22.70
N ASP A 376 -21.94 -42.80 -23.18
CA ASP A 376 -20.51 -42.61 -23.48
C ASP A 376 -19.67 -42.69 -22.19
N PRO A 377 -18.44 -43.24 -22.27
CA PRO A 377 -17.58 -43.41 -21.11
C PRO A 377 -17.04 -42.06 -20.62
N VAL A 378 -17.15 -41.83 -19.31
CA VAL A 378 -16.57 -40.70 -18.59
C VAL A 378 -15.46 -41.23 -17.67
N VAL A 379 -14.33 -40.54 -17.63
CA VAL A 379 -13.24 -40.85 -16.70
C VAL A 379 -13.70 -40.68 -15.24
N ALA A 380 -13.09 -41.42 -14.31
CA ALA A 380 -13.49 -41.39 -12.90
C ALA A 380 -13.12 -40.08 -12.20
N ASN A 381 -12.01 -39.46 -12.61
CA ASN A 381 -11.47 -38.20 -12.11
C ASN A 381 -11.80 -37.04 -13.05
N ALA A 382 -13.06 -36.90 -13.46
CA ALA A 382 -13.47 -35.86 -14.41
C ALA A 382 -13.21 -34.43 -13.90
N ASP A 383 -13.06 -34.23 -12.59
CA ASP A 383 -12.75 -32.93 -11.99
C ASP A 383 -11.28 -32.52 -12.14
N GLU A 384 -10.38 -33.46 -12.48
CA GLU A 384 -8.99 -33.15 -12.81
C GLU A 384 -8.82 -32.79 -14.31
N TYR A 385 -9.93 -32.72 -15.07
CA TYR A 385 -9.93 -32.36 -16.49
C TYR A 385 -10.44 -30.94 -16.67
N LEU A 386 -9.85 -30.20 -17.62
CA LEU A 386 -10.33 -28.88 -18.00
C LEU A 386 -11.62 -28.98 -18.83
N PHE A 387 -11.65 -29.93 -19.78
CA PHE A 387 -12.77 -30.10 -20.71
C PHE A 387 -13.61 -31.32 -20.36
N PHE A 388 -14.93 -31.12 -20.22
CA PHE A 388 -15.86 -32.22 -19.97
C PHE A 388 -16.11 -33.02 -21.25
N ASP A 389 -16.46 -32.32 -22.33
CA ASP A 389 -16.58 -32.88 -23.68
C ASP A 389 -15.59 -32.21 -24.63
N LYS A 390 -15.81 -32.23 -25.94
CA LYS A 390 -14.85 -31.67 -26.90
C LYS A 390 -14.85 -30.14 -26.98
N ALA A 391 -15.83 -29.46 -26.38
CA ALA A 391 -15.93 -28.01 -26.43
C ALA A 391 -16.17 -27.37 -25.06
N HIS A 392 -16.87 -28.05 -24.15
CA HIS A 392 -17.35 -27.46 -22.91
C HIS A 392 -16.43 -27.74 -21.72
N PRO A 393 -16.28 -26.76 -20.81
CA PRO A 393 -15.49 -26.93 -19.59
C PRO A 393 -16.14 -27.89 -18.58
N THR A 394 -15.33 -28.42 -17.66
CA THR A 394 -15.82 -29.14 -16.47
C THR A 394 -16.38 -28.19 -15.42
N ARG A 395 -17.03 -28.73 -14.39
CA ARG A 395 -17.54 -27.95 -13.25
C ARG A 395 -16.43 -27.21 -12.51
N VAL A 396 -15.22 -27.77 -12.47
CA VAL A 396 -14.05 -27.17 -11.83
C VAL A 396 -13.65 -25.91 -12.59
N MET A 397 -13.54 -26.01 -13.91
CA MET A 397 -13.28 -24.82 -14.73
C MET A 397 -14.39 -23.77 -14.62
N HIS A 398 -15.67 -24.18 -14.57
CA HIS A 398 -16.78 -23.24 -14.34
C HIS A 398 -16.74 -22.59 -12.95
N GLN A 399 -16.29 -23.30 -11.92
CA GLN A 399 -16.08 -22.74 -10.58
C GLN A 399 -15.05 -21.63 -10.63
N PHE A 400 -13.89 -21.86 -11.26
CA PHE A 400 -12.84 -20.85 -11.36
C PHE A 400 -13.25 -19.65 -12.23
N ILE A 401 -13.89 -19.86 -13.38
CA ILE A 401 -14.49 -18.75 -14.16
C ILE A 401 -15.50 -17.98 -13.31
N GLY A 402 -16.28 -18.70 -12.49
CA GLY A 402 -17.19 -18.10 -11.52
C GLY A 402 -16.47 -17.23 -10.48
N ARG A 403 -15.33 -17.68 -9.94
CA ARG A 403 -14.50 -16.92 -8.98
C ARG A 403 -13.94 -15.64 -9.58
N TYR A 404 -13.31 -15.72 -10.74
CA TYR A 404 -12.84 -14.52 -11.46
C TYR A 404 -13.99 -13.57 -11.81
N ALA A 405 -15.14 -14.12 -12.21
CA ALA A 405 -16.33 -13.30 -12.47
C ALA A 405 -16.85 -12.64 -11.19
N THR A 406 -16.78 -13.31 -10.04
CA THR A 406 -17.17 -12.71 -8.76
C THR A 406 -16.23 -11.60 -8.35
N GLU A 407 -14.92 -11.76 -8.51
CA GLU A 407 -13.96 -10.67 -8.22
C GLU A 407 -14.14 -9.47 -9.14
N THR A 408 -14.34 -9.72 -10.44
CA THR A 408 -14.51 -8.63 -11.43
C THR A 408 -15.74 -7.78 -11.15
N VAL A 409 -16.78 -8.40 -10.59
CA VAL A 409 -18.10 -7.79 -10.41
C VAL A 409 -18.32 -7.31 -8.98
N GLY A 410 -17.71 -7.98 -8.01
CA GLY A 410 -17.78 -7.66 -6.59
C GLY A 410 -16.92 -6.46 -6.23
N LEU A 411 -17.20 -5.88 -5.07
CA LEU A 411 -16.36 -4.85 -4.46
C LEU A 411 -15.33 -5.54 -3.57
N PRO A 412 -14.04 -5.22 -3.68
CA PRO A 412 -12.98 -5.90 -2.94
C PRO A 412 -13.08 -5.65 -1.42
N ASP A 413 -12.90 -6.70 -0.62
CA ASP A 413 -12.93 -6.78 0.85
C ASP A 413 -11.92 -7.86 1.27
N THR A 414 -10.64 -7.53 1.23
CA THR A 414 -9.55 -8.52 1.24
C THR A 414 -9.51 -9.35 2.51
N ASP A 415 -9.76 -8.77 3.68
CA ASP A 415 -9.74 -9.49 4.96
C ASP A 415 -11.12 -10.05 5.36
N GLY A 416 -12.17 -9.69 4.64
CA GLY A 416 -13.52 -10.23 4.80
C GLY A 416 -14.20 -9.80 6.09
N ASP A 417 -13.84 -8.63 6.63
CA ASP A 417 -14.34 -8.13 7.91
C ASP A 417 -15.75 -7.51 7.81
N GLY A 418 -16.19 -7.17 6.61
CA GLY A 418 -17.46 -6.48 6.39
C GLY A 418 -17.35 -5.09 5.74
N VAL A 419 -16.15 -4.54 5.60
CA VAL A 419 -15.86 -3.20 5.08
C VAL A 419 -15.01 -3.34 3.81
N ILE A 420 -15.48 -2.78 2.69
CA ILE A 420 -14.74 -2.86 1.44
C ILE A 420 -13.42 -2.07 1.53
N ASN A 421 -12.39 -2.52 0.82
CA ASN A 421 -11.04 -1.94 0.86
C ASN A 421 -11.00 -0.42 0.66
N LEU A 422 -11.92 0.13 -0.15
CA LEU A 422 -11.99 1.58 -0.39
C LEU A 422 -12.27 2.40 0.89
N TYR A 423 -12.91 1.79 1.88
CA TYR A 423 -13.25 2.42 3.16
C TYR A 423 -12.54 1.77 4.35
N ASP A 424 -11.80 0.70 4.13
CA ASP A 424 -11.07 -0.02 5.17
C ASP A 424 -9.68 0.62 5.38
N LEU A 425 -9.38 0.94 6.63
CA LEU A 425 -8.10 1.51 7.05
C LEU A 425 -7.24 0.49 7.83
N CYS A 426 -7.81 -0.66 8.17
CA CYS A 426 -7.21 -1.63 9.09
C CYS A 426 -7.07 -2.98 8.41
N GLU A 427 -5.92 -3.18 7.78
CA GLU A 427 -5.61 -4.46 7.14
C GLU A 427 -5.67 -5.63 8.14
N TRP A 428 -6.31 -6.72 7.70
CA TRP A 428 -6.31 -8.03 8.38
C TRP A 428 -6.96 -8.06 9.76
N THR A 429 -8.14 -7.47 9.86
CA THR A 429 -8.97 -7.50 11.04
C THR A 429 -9.41 -8.92 11.40
N GLU A 430 -9.40 -9.22 12.71
CA GLU A 430 -9.68 -10.57 13.19
C GLU A 430 -11.07 -11.06 12.79
N THR A 431 -11.16 -12.26 12.21
CA THR A 431 -12.43 -12.79 11.72
C THR A 431 -13.45 -12.96 12.85
N GLY A 432 -14.62 -12.34 12.70
CA GLY A 432 -15.76 -12.50 13.62
C GLY A 432 -15.78 -11.53 14.80
N VAL A 433 -14.86 -10.57 14.86
CA VAL A 433 -14.97 -9.41 15.76
C VAL A 433 -15.89 -8.34 15.16
N SER A 434 -16.40 -7.44 16.00
CA SER A 434 -17.15 -6.29 15.50
C SER A 434 -16.19 -5.19 15.08
N THR A 435 -16.35 -4.69 13.86
CA THR A 435 -15.54 -3.60 13.29
C THR A 435 -16.32 -2.28 13.25
N ASN A 436 -15.58 -1.16 13.22
CA ASN A 436 -16.18 0.17 13.08
C ASN A 436 -16.46 0.48 11.59
N SER A 437 -16.73 1.75 11.25
CA SER A 437 -17.00 2.14 9.86
C SER A 437 -15.77 2.12 8.94
N THR A 438 -14.57 1.94 9.49
CA THR A 438 -13.29 1.93 8.77
C THR A 438 -12.59 0.56 8.86
N GLY A 439 -13.34 -0.50 9.12
CA GLY A 439 -12.85 -1.88 9.20
C GLY A 439 -12.07 -2.23 10.48
N CYS A 440 -11.72 -1.26 11.31
CA CYS A 440 -10.91 -1.51 12.49
C CYS A 440 -11.68 -2.19 13.62
N SER A 441 -11.13 -3.28 14.18
CA SER A 441 -11.57 -3.83 15.47
C SER A 441 -11.19 -2.91 16.63
N TRP A 442 -11.76 -3.14 17.83
CA TRP A 442 -11.43 -2.32 19.01
C TRP A 442 -9.93 -2.31 19.33
N ASN A 443 -9.23 -3.44 19.15
CA ASN A 443 -7.79 -3.55 19.42
C ASN A 443 -6.92 -2.76 18.43
N GLN A 444 -7.41 -2.50 17.22
CA GLN A 444 -6.71 -1.78 16.15
C GLN A 444 -7.06 -0.28 16.11
N GLN A 445 -7.91 0.17 17.02
CA GLN A 445 -8.28 1.58 17.13
C GLN A 445 -7.38 2.27 18.15
N ASP A 446 -7.25 3.58 17.99
CA ASP A 446 -6.67 4.51 18.94
C ASP A 446 -7.80 5.48 19.34
N GLU A 447 -8.41 5.26 20.50
CA GLU A 447 -9.64 5.97 20.91
C GLU A 447 -9.38 7.42 21.35
N ASP A 448 -8.20 7.73 21.88
CA ASP A 448 -7.83 9.06 22.38
C ASP A 448 -6.81 9.79 21.50
N GLN A 449 -6.34 9.15 20.44
CA GLN A 449 -5.50 9.69 19.37
C GLN A 449 -4.14 10.16 19.86
N ASP A 450 -3.55 9.41 20.78
CA ASP A 450 -2.21 9.66 21.32
C ASP A 450 -1.09 8.93 20.56
N GLY A 451 -1.46 8.09 19.58
CA GLY A 451 -0.54 7.34 18.74
C GLY A 451 -0.29 5.90 19.20
N VAL A 452 -0.91 5.45 20.31
CA VAL A 452 -0.83 4.08 20.81
C VAL A 452 -2.17 3.37 20.60
N LEU A 453 -2.15 2.19 19.97
CA LEU A 453 -3.37 1.41 19.74
C LEU A 453 -3.92 0.88 21.06
N ASN A 454 -5.25 0.78 21.18
CA ASN A 454 -5.97 0.30 22.37
C ASN A 454 -5.47 -1.04 22.94
N VAL A 455 -4.87 -1.90 22.12
CA VAL A 455 -4.31 -3.19 22.58
C VAL A 455 -3.04 -3.02 23.42
N ASP A 456 -2.28 -1.96 23.14
CA ASP A 456 -1.01 -1.62 23.78
C ASP A 456 -1.12 -0.38 24.70
N ASP A 457 -2.26 0.32 24.67
CA ASP A 457 -2.56 1.49 25.52
C ASP A 457 -3.06 1.09 26.92
N PHE A 458 -2.28 1.48 27.94
CA PHE A 458 -2.60 1.29 29.34
C PHE A 458 -3.25 2.53 29.99
N CYS A 459 -3.24 3.66 29.30
CA CYS A 459 -3.68 4.97 29.77
C CYS A 459 -4.82 5.56 28.92
N PRO A 460 -5.97 4.88 28.83
CA PRO A 460 -7.06 5.34 27.98
C PRO A 460 -7.57 6.72 28.44
N ASN A 461 -7.76 7.63 27.48
CA ASN A 461 -8.11 9.05 27.61
C ASN A 461 -6.92 10.01 27.88
N THR A 462 -5.77 9.74 27.29
CA THR A 462 -4.70 10.73 27.20
C THR A 462 -5.15 11.96 26.41
N THR A 463 -4.70 13.15 26.80
CA THR A 463 -5.12 14.37 26.12
C THR A 463 -4.47 14.43 24.74
N TYR A 464 -5.28 14.64 23.70
CA TYR A 464 -4.79 14.80 22.33
C TYR A 464 -3.66 15.84 22.22
N GLY A 465 -2.51 15.40 21.73
CA GLY A 465 -1.31 16.23 21.53
C GLY A 465 -0.30 16.20 22.68
N ASP A 466 -0.59 15.54 23.80
CA ASP A 466 0.40 15.28 24.84
C ASP A 466 1.44 14.25 24.37
N SER A 467 2.69 14.40 24.80
CA SER A 467 3.74 13.41 24.54
C SER A 467 3.56 12.19 25.45
N VAL A 468 3.42 11.00 24.86
CA VAL A 468 3.20 9.73 25.58
C VAL A 468 4.42 8.80 25.52
N ASN A 469 4.48 7.86 26.47
CA ASN A 469 5.45 6.76 26.42
C ASN A 469 4.92 5.60 25.54
N SER A 470 5.66 4.48 25.50
CA SER A 470 5.25 3.28 24.75
C SER A 470 3.99 2.58 25.26
N GLU A 471 3.43 3.02 26.38
CA GLU A 471 2.21 2.48 27.01
C GLU A 471 1.01 3.43 26.87
N GLY A 472 1.13 4.52 26.09
CA GLY A 472 0.07 5.53 25.90
C GLY A 472 -0.04 6.53 27.05
N CYS A 473 0.89 6.52 28.02
CA CYS A 473 0.77 7.36 29.21
C CYS A 473 1.55 8.68 29.08
N SER A 474 0.85 9.81 29.18
CA SER A 474 1.47 11.13 29.33
C SER A 474 2.06 11.35 30.73
N ALA A 475 2.92 12.35 30.88
CA ALA A 475 3.49 12.71 32.19
C ALA A 475 2.43 13.10 33.24
N PHE A 476 1.23 13.56 32.84
CA PHE A 476 0.16 13.88 33.79
C PHE A 476 -0.58 12.65 34.33
N GLN A 477 -0.45 11.49 33.67
CA GLN A 477 -1.11 10.24 34.04
C GLN A 477 -0.17 9.26 34.76
N ARG A 478 1.14 9.48 34.65
CA ARG A 478 2.17 8.66 35.28
C ARG A 478 2.51 9.21 36.67
N ASP A 479 2.78 8.28 37.57
CA ASP A 479 3.23 8.47 38.94
C ASP A 479 4.31 7.38 39.13
N SER A 480 5.53 7.72 38.72
CA SER A 480 6.56 6.72 38.42
C SER A 480 7.19 6.10 39.68
N ASP A 481 7.15 6.77 40.82
CA ASP A 481 7.58 6.26 42.13
C ASP A 481 6.42 5.93 43.09
N GLY A 482 5.19 6.33 42.76
CA GLY A 482 3.98 5.97 43.49
C GLY A 482 3.70 6.84 44.72
N ASP A 483 4.21 8.07 44.74
CA ASP A 483 4.08 9.01 45.85
C ASP A 483 2.74 9.75 45.91
N GLY A 484 2.02 9.79 44.78
CA GLY A 484 0.72 10.43 44.63
C GLY A 484 0.74 11.79 43.93
N TYR A 485 1.90 12.30 43.53
CA TYR A 485 2.07 13.34 42.53
C TYR A 485 2.24 12.69 41.14
N ASN A 486 1.99 13.45 40.06
CA ASN A 486 2.20 12.93 38.71
C ASN A 486 3.49 13.50 38.13
N ASP A 487 4.15 12.76 37.23
CA ASP A 487 5.47 13.11 36.70
C ASP A 487 5.55 14.54 36.09
N ALA A 488 4.41 15.14 35.70
CA ALA A 488 4.38 16.50 35.14
C ALA A 488 4.39 17.62 36.17
N VAL A 489 4.02 17.34 37.43
CA VAL A 489 4.01 18.31 38.55
C VAL A 489 4.95 17.93 39.67
N ASP A 490 5.36 16.67 39.71
CA ASP A 490 6.28 16.13 40.67
C ASP A 490 7.69 16.68 40.42
N ILE A 491 8.28 17.24 41.47
CA ILE A 491 9.62 17.83 41.46
C ILE A 491 10.66 16.70 41.39
N CYS A 492 10.34 15.52 41.93
CA CYS A 492 11.19 14.36 42.02
C CYS A 492 10.51 13.08 41.51
N PRO A 493 10.13 12.96 40.21
CA PRO A 493 9.26 11.89 39.67
C PRO A 493 9.73 10.44 39.81
N PHE A 494 10.93 10.21 40.33
CA PHE A 494 11.53 8.88 40.46
C PHE A 494 12.10 8.64 41.87
N SER A 495 11.84 9.54 42.82
CA SER A 495 12.46 9.52 44.14
C SER A 495 11.66 8.63 45.09
N PRO A 496 12.33 7.78 45.89
CA PRO A 496 11.60 6.92 46.81
C PRO A 496 11.14 7.70 48.06
N THR A 497 9.83 7.75 48.32
CA THR A 497 9.17 8.39 49.50
C THR A 497 9.54 7.89 50.90
N ASN A 498 10.59 7.07 51.02
CA ASN A 498 11.06 6.69 52.34
C ASN A 498 11.81 7.86 52.98
N ASN A 499 11.21 8.44 54.03
CA ASN A 499 11.81 9.51 54.82
C ASN A 499 11.79 10.84 54.05
N ASP A 500 10.56 11.33 53.82
CA ASP A 500 10.17 12.63 53.25
C ASP A 500 9.47 13.40 54.41
N HIS A 501 10.12 14.45 54.92
CA HIS A 501 9.75 15.13 56.16
C HIS A 501 8.64 16.17 55.95
N ASP A 502 8.62 16.90 54.84
CA ASP A 502 7.63 17.94 54.52
C ASP A 502 6.46 17.45 53.63
N ALA A 503 6.59 16.25 53.04
CA ALA A 503 5.64 15.59 52.15
C ALA A 503 5.48 16.24 50.76
N ASP A 504 6.54 16.82 50.21
CA ASP A 504 6.53 17.45 48.89
C ASP A 504 6.75 16.49 47.69
N GLY A 505 7.13 15.23 47.98
CA GLY A 505 7.36 14.17 47.00
C GLY A 505 8.83 13.79 46.83
N CYS A 506 9.75 14.61 47.31
CA CYS A 506 11.17 14.32 47.32
C CYS A 506 11.58 13.60 48.63
N SER A 507 12.57 12.71 48.56
CA SER A 507 13.14 12.13 49.78
C SER A 507 14.15 13.08 50.42
N ASP A 508 14.29 13.07 51.76
CA ASP A 508 15.25 13.91 52.51
C ASP A 508 16.73 13.75 52.08
N GLU A 509 17.08 12.73 51.28
CA GLU A 509 18.45 12.58 50.75
C GLU A 509 18.67 13.36 49.44
N GLU A 510 17.58 13.69 48.73
CA GLU A 510 17.56 14.36 47.43
C GLU A 510 16.88 15.74 47.48
N ASP A 511 16.10 16.02 48.54
CA ASP A 511 15.64 17.33 48.93
C ASP A 511 16.72 18.10 49.70
N SER A 512 16.72 19.42 49.57
CA SER A 512 17.68 20.32 50.20
C SER A 512 17.03 21.30 51.17
N ASP A 513 15.71 21.26 51.34
CA ASP A 513 14.90 22.07 52.27
C ASP A 513 13.81 21.16 52.88
N ASP A 514 14.24 20.25 53.75
CA ASP A 514 13.47 19.10 54.25
C ASP A 514 12.18 19.49 55.01
N ASP A 515 12.01 20.74 55.45
CA ASP A 515 10.79 21.25 56.10
C ASP A 515 10.08 22.38 55.35
N ASN A 516 10.58 22.76 54.16
CA ASN A 516 10.02 23.73 53.21
C ASN A 516 9.69 25.09 53.85
N ASP A 517 10.50 25.51 54.81
CA ASP A 517 10.36 26.81 55.44
C ASP A 517 10.96 27.95 54.60
N GLY A 518 11.77 27.59 53.59
CA GLY A 518 12.46 28.47 52.66
C GLY A 518 13.96 28.63 52.95
N TYR A 519 14.52 27.89 53.91
CA TYR A 519 15.94 27.79 54.21
C TYR A 519 16.46 26.41 53.85
N TYR A 520 17.48 26.34 52.99
CA TYR A 520 18.13 25.07 52.69
C TYR A 520 18.73 24.45 53.95
N ASP A 521 18.60 23.13 54.13
CA ASP A 521 19.15 22.31 55.24
C ASP A 521 20.58 22.66 55.64
N SER A 522 21.42 22.99 54.66
CA SER A 522 22.82 23.36 54.90
C SER A 522 23.01 24.68 55.66
N ASN A 523 21.99 25.54 55.65
CA ASN A 523 21.96 26.88 56.20
C ASN A 523 20.80 27.07 57.20
N ASP A 524 20.11 26.00 57.56
CA ASP A 524 19.05 25.98 58.55
C ASP A 524 19.62 25.37 59.86
N ALA A 525 19.45 26.07 60.98
CA ALA A 525 19.81 25.54 62.30
C ALA A 525 18.82 24.45 62.79
N CYS A 526 17.64 24.37 62.17
CA CYS A 526 16.59 23.40 62.41
C CYS A 526 16.16 22.63 61.13
N PRO A 527 17.05 21.92 60.40
CA PRO A 527 16.75 21.32 59.07
C PRO A 527 15.58 20.33 58.99
N LYS A 528 15.01 19.91 60.13
CA LYS A 528 13.80 19.06 60.17
C LYS A 528 12.82 19.60 61.20
N GLY A 529 12.65 20.92 61.19
CA GLY A 529 11.87 21.72 62.10
C GLY A 529 10.37 21.67 61.82
N LEU A 530 9.67 22.75 62.16
CA LEU A 530 8.23 22.85 62.01
C LEU A 530 7.81 23.26 60.59
N ILE A 531 7.48 22.27 59.75
CA ILE A 531 7.03 22.42 58.34
C ILE A 531 6.32 23.76 58.01
N GLY A 532 6.92 24.50 57.07
CA GLY A 532 6.38 25.64 56.33
C GLY A 532 6.68 27.04 56.92
N ASN A 533 6.98 28.00 56.02
CA ASN A 533 7.47 29.36 56.28
C ASN A 533 7.25 29.98 57.68
N HIS A 534 8.36 30.27 58.36
CA HIS A 534 8.41 30.70 59.75
C HIS A 534 8.05 32.19 59.94
N ILE A 535 6.98 32.47 60.71
CA ILE A 535 6.47 33.84 60.94
C ILE A 535 6.95 34.52 62.25
N ASN A 536 7.86 33.92 63.01
CA ASN A 536 8.53 34.53 64.18
C ASN A 536 9.85 33.79 64.39
N ASP A 537 10.86 34.28 63.70
CA ASP A 537 12.25 33.84 63.70
C ASP A 537 13.05 35.14 63.86
N LEU A 538 13.67 35.32 65.03
CA LEU A 538 14.19 36.60 65.48
C LEU A 538 15.57 36.88 64.89
N ASP A 539 16.41 35.86 64.75
CA ASP A 539 17.77 35.91 64.21
C ASP A 539 17.85 35.45 62.74
N SER A 540 16.76 34.89 62.21
CA SER A 540 16.58 34.51 60.81
C SER A 540 17.44 33.31 60.38
N ASP A 541 17.74 32.40 61.29
CA ASP A 541 18.61 31.23 61.08
C ASP A 541 17.87 29.97 60.57
N GLY A 542 16.57 30.08 60.31
CA GLY A 542 15.70 28.97 59.89
C GLY A 542 14.96 28.33 61.06
N CYS A 543 15.41 28.49 62.30
CA CYS A 543 14.66 28.04 63.47
C CYS A 543 13.56 29.02 63.87
N ARG A 544 12.43 28.50 64.34
CA ARG A 544 11.42 29.33 64.99
C ARG A 544 11.78 29.57 66.46
N ASP A 545 11.57 30.79 66.98
CA ASP A 545 11.74 31.19 68.42
C ASP A 545 11.27 30.16 69.48
N ILE A 546 10.31 29.29 69.16
CA ILE A 546 9.72 28.32 70.10
C ILE A 546 10.49 26.99 70.19
N GLU A 547 11.26 26.66 69.15
CA GLU A 547 12.09 25.45 69.07
C GLU A 547 13.58 25.76 69.01
N ASP A 548 13.92 27.03 68.80
CA ASP A 548 15.25 27.59 68.84
C ASP A 548 15.85 27.61 70.27
N ALA A 549 17.11 27.20 70.35
CA ALA A 549 17.90 27.13 71.57
C ALA A 549 18.74 28.39 71.83
N ASP A 550 18.81 29.33 70.88
CA ASP A 550 19.58 30.58 70.88
C ASP A 550 18.75 31.67 70.17
N ILE A 551 17.76 32.25 70.86
CA ILE A 551 16.63 32.93 70.21
C ILE A 551 17.04 34.21 69.46
N ASP A 552 18.11 34.88 69.86
CA ASP A 552 18.63 36.07 69.21
C ASP A 552 19.92 35.83 68.40
N GLY A 553 20.32 34.56 68.29
CA GLY A 553 21.39 34.11 67.39
C GLY A 553 22.75 34.71 67.72
N ASP A 554 22.97 35.04 69.00
CA ASP A 554 24.15 35.76 69.45
C ASP A 554 25.33 34.81 69.77
N GLY A 555 25.08 33.49 69.69
CA GLY A 555 26.03 32.42 69.96
C GLY A 555 26.03 31.95 71.41
N LEU A 556 25.20 32.54 72.27
CA LEU A 556 25.04 32.20 73.67
C LEU A 556 23.66 31.61 73.91
N LEU A 557 23.63 30.33 74.28
CA LEU A 557 22.37 29.64 74.56
C LEU A 557 21.52 30.43 75.58
N ASN A 558 20.20 30.48 75.37
CA ASN A 558 19.22 31.10 76.28
C ASN A 558 19.44 30.75 77.78
N SER A 559 19.97 29.55 78.05
CA SER A 559 20.27 29.11 79.42
C SER A 559 21.54 29.73 80.04
N ASP A 560 22.52 30.08 79.22
CA ASP A 560 23.83 30.62 79.60
C ASP A 560 23.80 32.15 79.75
N GLU A 561 23.02 32.85 78.92
CA GLU A 561 22.73 34.28 79.06
C GLU A 561 22.12 34.62 80.42
N GLN A 562 21.16 33.80 80.84
CA GLN A 562 20.54 33.91 82.17
C GLN A 562 21.56 33.75 83.31
N GLU A 563 22.71 33.10 83.09
CA GLU A 563 23.77 32.91 84.09
C GLU A 563 24.76 34.10 84.14
N ILE A 564 25.13 34.68 82.99
CA ILE A 564 26.06 35.83 82.93
C ILE A 564 25.36 37.19 83.06
N GLY A 565 24.04 37.23 82.86
CA GLY A 565 23.16 38.37 83.13
C GLY A 565 22.79 39.22 81.92
N THR A 566 22.94 38.66 80.72
CA THR A 566 22.54 39.19 79.41
C THR A 566 21.06 38.84 79.09
N ASP A 567 20.44 39.43 78.07
CA ASP A 567 19.00 39.34 77.77
C ASP A 567 18.70 38.42 76.57
N GLU A 568 17.96 37.33 76.82
CA GLU A 568 17.64 36.18 75.92
C GLU A 568 16.91 36.48 74.59
N ARG A 569 16.77 37.76 74.23
CA ARG A 569 16.09 38.26 73.02
C ARG A 569 16.74 39.55 72.50
N ASP A 570 17.90 39.91 73.02
CA ASP A 570 18.65 41.10 72.70
C ASP A 570 20.11 40.73 72.50
N ILE A 571 20.47 40.57 71.23
CA ILE A 571 21.79 40.12 70.77
C ILE A 571 22.98 40.86 71.41
N ASP A 572 22.81 42.09 71.92
CA ASP A 572 23.87 42.93 72.51
C ASP A 572 23.33 43.69 73.73
N THR A 573 23.54 43.15 74.93
CA THR A 573 22.96 43.65 76.18
C THR A 573 23.47 45.05 76.58
N ASP A 574 24.69 45.43 76.21
CA ASP A 574 25.33 46.66 76.68
C ASP A 574 25.42 47.80 75.63
N ASP A 575 24.86 47.52 74.45
CA ASP A 575 24.69 48.34 73.26
C ASP A 575 26.03 48.80 72.65
N ASP A 576 27.07 47.98 72.71
CA ASP A 576 28.39 48.31 72.16
C ASP A 576 28.66 47.80 70.75
N PHE A 577 27.66 47.11 70.22
CA PHE A 577 27.58 46.47 68.91
C PHE A 577 28.28 45.12 68.81
N TYR A 578 28.78 44.54 69.91
CA TYR A 578 29.28 43.16 69.94
C TYR A 578 28.28 42.23 70.62
N PRO A 579 27.92 41.11 69.96
CA PRO A 579 26.96 40.16 70.52
C PRO A 579 27.44 39.52 71.82
N ASP A 580 26.55 39.28 72.78
CA ASP A 580 26.95 38.83 74.11
C ASP A 580 27.68 37.46 74.10
N GLY A 581 27.34 36.58 73.16
CA GLY A 581 28.01 35.29 72.96
C GLY A 581 29.42 35.36 72.36
N GLU A 582 29.76 36.44 71.65
CA GLU A 582 31.06 36.64 71.00
C GLU A 582 31.92 37.71 71.70
N ASP A 583 31.32 38.48 72.60
CA ASP A 583 32.00 39.52 73.36
C ASP A 583 32.76 38.89 74.56
N ALA A 584 34.07 39.13 74.62
CA ALA A 584 34.91 38.72 75.76
C ALA A 584 34.59 39.52 77.05
N PHE A 585 33.87 40.63 76.91
CA PHE A 585 33.49 41.63 77.89
C PHE A 585 32.05 42.18 77.66
N PRO A 586 30.99 41.33 77.69
CA PRO A 586 29.59 41.61 77.27
C PRO A 586 28.80 42.59 78.17
N LEU A 587 29.51 43.40 78.96
CA LEU A 587 28.96 44.42 79.85
C LEU A 587 29.83 45.70 79.87
N ASP A 588 30.91 45.78 79.07
CA ASP A 588 31.76 46.97 78.93
C ASP A 588 31.86 47.51 77.49
N ARG A 589 31.00 48.48 77.23
CA ARG A 589 30.79 49.19 75.96
C ARG A 589 31.96 49.82 75.18
N ASN A 590 33.22 49.59 75.53
CA ASN A 590 34.38 50.13 74.78
C ASN A 590 35.45 49.09 74.48
N GLU A 591 35.29 47.85 74.93
CA GLU A 591 36.27 46.78 74.78
C GLU A 591 35.49 45.48 74.68
N TRP A 592 35.64 44.77 73.58
CA TRP A 592 34.76 43.63 73.27
C TRP A 592 35.53 42.38 72.82
N LEU A 593 36.80 42.53 72.45
CA LEU A 593 37.67 41.43 72.01
C LEU A 593 39.05 41.57 72.70
N ASP A 594 39.64 40.43 73.06
CA ASP A 594 41.02 40.29 73.57
C ASP A 594 41.63 39.07 72.88
N SER A 595 42.10 39.33 71.69
CA SER A 595 42.01 38.38 70.61
C SER A 595 43.16 37.39 70.49
N ASP A 596 44.33 37.74 71.02
CA ASP A 596 45.43 36.81 71.26
C ASP A 596 45.56 36.39 72.73
N GLY A 597 44.65 36.87 73.57
CA GLY A 597 44.63 36.64 75.00
C GLY A 597 45.87 37.18 75.72
N ASP A 598 46.53 38.18 75.15
CA ASP A 598 47.68 38.85 75.74
C ASP A 598 47.28 39.91 76.78
N GLY A 599 45.98 40.27 76.81
CA GLY A 599 45.34 41.17 77.77
C GLY A 599 45.20 42.62 77.29
N CYS A 600 45.42 42.90 76.01
CA CYS A 600 45.10 44.18 75.38
C CYS A 600 43.76 44.06 74.63
N GLY A 601 42.80 44.90 74.99
CA GLY A 601 41.55 44.99 74.26
C GLY A 601 41.80 45.52 72.85
N ASP A 602 41.25 44.85 71.86
CA ASP A 602 41.60 44.99 70.46
C ASP A 602 41.50 46.41 69.93
N ASN A 603 40.61 47.22 70.50
CA ASN A 603 40.31 48.57 70.04
C ASN A 603 41.47 49.55 70.21
N SER A 604 42.47 49.12 70.97
CA SER A 604 43.68 49.87 71.24
C SER A 604 44.94 49.22 70.63
N ASP A 605 44.82 48.05 69.99
CA ASP A 605 45.94 47.27 69.43
C ASP A 605 45.95 47.32 67.89
N ALA A 606 47.14 47.45 67.27
CA ALA A 606 47.27 47.42 65.82
C ALA A 606 47.44 46.00 65.25
N PHE A 607 47.83 45.02 66.08
CA PHE A 607 47.69 43.58 65.76
C PHE A 607 47.09 42.82 66.94
N PRO A 608 45.80 43.01 67.21
CA PRO A 608 45.12 42.46 68.38
C PRO A 608 45.15 40.93 68.56
N PHE A 609 45.58 40.20 67.53
CA PHE A 609 45.55 38.74 67.43
C PHE A 609 46.95 38.13 67.32
N ASP A 610 48.01 38.94 67.39
CA ASP A 610 49.38 38.44 67.38
C ASP A 610 50.09 38.79 68.68
N SER A 611 50.15 37.80 69.58
CA SER A 611 50.83 37.92 70.88
C SER A 611 52.32 38.32 70.82
N LEU A 612 52.87 38.51 69.62
CA LEU A 612 54.24 38.93 69.32
C LEU A 612 54.38 40.35 68.74
N ASP A 613 53.33 41.02 68.25
CA ASP A 613 53.42 42.34 67.60
C ASP A 613 52.21 43.25 67.86
N CYS A 614 52.42 44.57 67.79
CA CYS A 614 51.37 45.58 68.03
C CYS A 614 51.44 46.81 67.08
N SER A 615 52.18 46.79 65.95
CA SER A 615 52.39 47.99 65.10
C SER A 615 52.75 47.74 63.62
N ASP A 616 52.03 48.42 62.72
CA ASP A 616 51.98 48.27 61.25
C ASP A 616 52.36 49.59 60.53
N VAL A 617 53.32 49.61 59.60
CA VAL A 617 53.88 50.85 59.02
C VAL A 617 53.20 51.35 57.76
N ASP A 618 52.88 50.49 56.80
CA ASP A 618 52.07 50.86 55.64
C ASP A 618 50.57 50.59 55.86
N GLU A 619 50.22 50.17 57.07
CA GLU A 619 48.85 50.05 57.59
C GLU A 619 48.06 48.99 56.80
N ASP A 620 48.73 47.89 56.43
CA ASP A 620 48.23 46.83 55.55
C ASP A 620 47.72 45.57 56.27
N GLY A 621 47.93 45.52 57.59
CA GLY A 621 47.49 44.45 58.48
C GLY A 621 48.50 43.33 58.68
N VAL A 622 49.67 43.36 58.03
CA VAL A 622 50.75 42.41 58.29
C VAL A 622 51.87 43.09 59.06
N GLY A 623 52.23 42.51 60.22
CA GLY A 623 53.40 42.95 60.98
C GLY A 623 54.60 43.11 60.08
N ASP A 624 55.22 44.29 60.10
CA ASP A 624 56.41 44.67 59.30
C ASP A 624 57.51 43.59 59.23
N ASN A 625 57.55 42.67 60.20
CA ASN A 625 58.52 41.60 60.34
C ASN A 625 58.20 40.32 59.53
N ARG A 626 56.98 40.15 59.03
CA ARG A 626 56.51 38.99 58.25
C ARG A 626 56.14 39.33 56.80
N ASP A 627 56.00 40.61 56.49
CA ASP A 627 55.59 41.10 55.19
C ASP A 627 56.71 41.00 54.12
N ALA A 628 56.39 40.43 52.95
CA ALA A 628 57.26 40.30 51.78
C ALA A 628 57.37 41.59 50.94
N PHE A 629 56.37 42.49 51.01
CA PHE A 629 56.37 43.83 50.40
C PHE A 629 55.98 44.97 51.38
N PRO A 630 56.82 45.28 52.40
CA PRO A 630 56.50 46.20 53.54
C PRO A 630 56.36 47.70 53.26
N PHE A 631 56.15 48.06 52.01
CA PHE A 631 55.87 49.42 51.58
C PHE A 631 54.73 49.49 50.55
N ASP A 632 54.17 48.36 50.20
CA ASP A 632 53.01 48.26 49.35
C ASP A 632 51.90 47.68 50.21
N SER A 633 51.05 48.55 50.75
CA SER A 633 49.97 48.17 51.65
C SER A 633 48.88 47.32 50.99
N SER A 634 49.16 46.81 49.79
CA SER A 634 48.30 45.96 49.01
C SER A 634 49.01 44.71 48.55
N GLU A 635 50.19 44.34 49.05
CA GLU A 635 50.79 43.02 48.82
C GLU A 635 51.62 42.62 50.03
N TRP A 636 51.46 41.42 50.58
CA TRP A 636 52.21 41.01 51.79
C TRP A 636 52.88 39.64 51.73
N SER A 637 52.56 38.83 50.72
CA SER A 637 53.07 37.46 50.55
C SER A 637 53.24 37.13 49.05
N ASP A 638 54.16 36.23 48.72
CA ASP A 638 54.45 35.73 47.35
C ASP A 638 54.94 34.28 47.49
N PHE A 639 54.01 33.33 47.44
CA PHE A 639 54.25 31.96 47.88
C PHE A 639 54.88 31.08 46.79
N ASP A 640 54.51 31.28 45.52
CA ASP A 640 55.03 30.52 44.37
C ASP A 640 56.18 31.21 43.61
N LEU A 641 56.47 32.47 43.93
CA LEU A 641 57.63 33.24 43.49
C LEU A 641 57.61 33.64 42.00
N ASP A 642 56.43 33.77 41.41
CA ASP A 642 56.28 34.29 40.04
C ASP A 642 56.38 35.83 39.97
N GLY A 643 56.29 36.49 41.14
CA GLY A 643 56.51 37.92 41.34
C GLY A 643 55.24 38.77 41.31
N ILE A 644 54.06 38.16 41.30
CA ILE A 644 52.78 38.79 41.63
C ILE A 644 52.49 38.43 43.10
N GLY A 645 52.06 39.41 43.92
CA GLY A 645 51.79 39.11 45.33
C GLY A 645 50.46 38.39 45.50
N ASP A 646 50.37 37.51 46.50
CA ASP A 646 49.34 36.47 46.65
C ASP A 646 47.91 37.03 46.70
N ASN A 647 47.71 38.31 46.98
CA ASN A 647 46.39 38.90 47.11
C ASN A 647 45.92 39.64 45.84
N THR A 648 46.82 39.95 44.91
CA THR A 648 46.46 40.24 43.51
C THR A 648 46.51 38.97 42.65
N ASP A 649 47.34 38.01 43.04
CA ASP A 649 47.46 36.72 42.38
C ASP A 649 46.21 35.85 42.65
N VAL A 650 45.58 35.38 41.58
CA VAL A 650 44.39 34.54 41.70
C VAL A 650 44.75 33.04 41.71
N CYS A 651 46.00 32.66 41.43
CA CYS A 651 46.56 31.32 41.63
C CYS A 651 47.86 31.36 42.47
N PRO A 652 47.81 31.84 43.72
CA PRO A 652 49.00 32.18 44.54
C PRO A 652 49.91 31.01 44.94
N LEU A 653 49.62 29.78 44.50
CA LEU A 653 50.40 28.57 44.80
C LEU A 653 50.96 27.90 43.54
N GLU A 654 50.69 28.44 42.35
CA GLU A 654 50.99 27.87 41.05
C GLU A 654 51.56 28.94 40.12
N GLU A 655 52.89 28.87 39.88
CA GLU A 655 53.61 29.83 39.03
C GLU A 655 52.87 30.09 37.71
N GLY A 656 52.38 31.31 37.54
CA GLY A 656 51.44 31.68 36.49
C GLY A 656 51.66 33.07 35.93
N TYR A 657 51.21 33.31 34.70
CA TYR A 657 51.36 34.62 34.06
C TYR A 657 50.11 35.03 33.25
N SER A 658 49.00 34.32 33.43
CA SER A 658 47.71 34.70 32.83
C SER A 658 47.32 36.12 33.25
N LEU A 659 46.54 36.80 32.43
CA LEU A 659 45.99 38.13 32.72
C LEU A 659 44.58 38.05 33.32
N ILE A 660 43.84 36.97 33.00
CA ILE A 660 42.45 36.77 33.38
C ILE A 660 42.23 35.29 33.76
N PRO A 661 42.11 34.94 35.04
CA PRO A 661 42.39 35.78 36.19
C PRO A 661 43.91 35.96 36.30
N LEU A 662 44.41 37.06 36.86
CA LEU A 662 45.84 37.35 36.93
C LEU A 662 46.61 36.30 37.77
N GLY A 663 47.79 35.86 37.32
CA GLY A 663 48.70 35.03 38.13
C GLY A 663 48.54 33.50 38.01
N CYS A 664 47.83 33.01 37.00
CA CYS A 664 47.60 31.56 36.80
C CYS A 664 48.34 30.96 35.64
N LEU A 665 48.39 29.62 35.64
CA LEU A 665 48.82 28.84 34.50
C LEU A 665 47.93 29.17 33.28
N ASP A 666 48.60 29.58 32.22
CA ASP A 666 48.04 29.87 30.89
C ASP A 666 48.87 29.06 29.89
N SER A 667 48.31 27.92 29.48
CA SER A 667 49.01 26.87 28.75
C SER A 667 49.26 27.22 27.28
N ASP A 668 48.44 28.07 26.67
CA ASP A 668 48.57 28.46 25.25
C ASP A 668 49.01 29.92 25.05
N GLY A 669 48.95 30.74 26.09
CA GLY A 669 49.52 32.08 26.19
C GLY A 669 48.60 33.21 25.74
N ASP A 670 47.28 32.99 25.65
CA ASP A 670 46.31 33.96 25.14
C ASP A 670 45.92 35.05 26.16
N GLY A 671 46.28 34.83 27.43
CA GLY A 671 46.00 35.71 28.56
C GLY A 671 44.85 35.26 29.45
N TYR A 672 44.11 34.21 29.10
CA TYR A 672 43.15 33.54 29.97
C TYR A 672 43.82 32.35 30.68
N GLY A 673 43.53 32.17 31.96
CA GLY A 673 44.07 31.04 32.72
C GLY A 673 43.29 29.76 32.45
N ASP A 674 43.97 28.61 32.36
CA ASP A 674 43.43 27.28 32.01
C ASP A 674 42.13 26.87 32.74
N ARG A 675 41.88 27.47 33.90
CA ARG A 675 40.75 27.18 34.78
C ARG A 675 39.46 27.93 34.47
N VAL A 676 39.53 29.05 33.77
CA VAL A 676 38.36 29.81 33.29
C VAL A 676 38.26 29.80 31.77
N ASP A 677 39.28 29.25 31.14
CA ASP A 677 39.38 29.05 29.71
C ASP A 677 38.68 27.72 29.35
N ALA A 678 37.64 27.78 28.54
CA ALA A 678 36.94 26.60 28.03
C ALA A 678 37.84 25.78 27.07
N PHE A 679 38.86 26.40 26.48
CA PHE A 679 39.80 25.81 25.53
C PHE A 679 41.29 26.08 25.87
N PRO A 680 41.83 25.55 27.00
CA PRO A 680 43.19 25.83 27.53
C PRO A 680 44.40 25.43 26.67
N SER A 681 44.19 25.09 25.41
CA SER A 681 45.23 24.66 24.47
C SER A 681 45.10 25.32 23.10
N ILE A 682 44.14 26.23 22.92
CA ILE A 682 43.81 26.90 21.68
C ILE A 682 43.88 28.41 21.92
N TYR A 683 45.05 28.99 21.63
CA TYR A 683 45.39 30.41 21.83
C TYR A 683 44.36 31.47 21.35
N ASP A 684 43.40 31.13 20.49
CA ASP A 684 42.43 32.09 19.96
C ASP A 684 41.00 31.88 20.52
N GLU A 685 40.79 30.96 21.47
CA GLU A 685 39.47 30.59 22.03
C GLU A 685 39.51 30.49 23.56
N TRP A 686 38.53 31.09 24.26
CA TRP A 686 38.50 31.08 25.73
C TRP A 686 37.10 30.91 26.35
N ASN A 687 36.03 30.94 25.57
CA ASN A 687 34.64 30.87 26.05
C ASN A 687 33.77 30.03 25.09
N ASP A 688 32.80 29.32 25.64
CA ASP A 688 31.77 28.53 24.92
C ASP A 688 30.42 28.84 25.56
N SER A 689 29.65 29.72 24.92
CA SER A 689 28.45 30.32 25.50
C SER A 689 27.20 29.43 25.43
N ASP A 690 27.14 28.44 24.54
CA ASP A 690 26.01 27.52 24.38
C ASP A 690 26.35 26.04 24.65
N GLY A 691 27.62 25.72 24.83
CA GLY A 691 28.09 24.43 25.33
C GLY A 691 28.20 23.34 24.27
N ASP A 692 28.31 23.69 22.99
CA ASP A 692 28.42 22.71 21.90
C ASP A 692 29.86 22.20 21.66
N GLY A 693 30.85 22.81 22.32
CA GLY A 693 32.25 22.47 22.23
C GLY A 693 33.04 23.19 21.13
N VAL A 694 32.47 24.21 20.49
CA VAL A 694 33.17 25.16 19.62
C VAL A 694 33.30 26.51 20.36
N GLY A 695 34.47 27.15 20.24
CA GLY A 695 34.72 28.40 20.94
C GLY A 695 34.07 29.61 20.26
N ASP A 696 33.55 30.53 21.08
CA ASP A 696 32.78 31.72 20.65
C ASP A 696 33.49 32.58 19.58
N ASN A 697 34.84 32.58 19.49
CA ASN A 697 35.54 33.40 18.50
C ASN A 697 35.60 32.74 17.11
N SER A 698 35.52 31.42 17.06
CA SER A 698 35.43 30.62 15.83
C SER A 698 33.99 30.32 15.45
N ASP A 699 33.09 30.31 16.43
CA ASP A 699 31.68 30.03 16.26
C ASP A 699 30.94 31.19 15.56
N LYS A 700 30.14 30.84 14.54
CA LYS A 700 29.28 31.80 13.83
C LYS A 700 27.95 32.09 14.54
N PHE A 701 27.47 31.18 15.36
CA PHE A 701 26.26 31.29 16.18
C PHE A 701 26.54 30.94 17.66
N PRO A 702 27.30 31.77 18.40
CA PRO A 702 27.76 31.46 19.76
C PRO A 702 26.67 31.36 20.86
N LEU A 703 25.39 31.24 20.52
CA LEU A 703 24.26 31.12 21.45
C LEU A 703 23.29 30.00 21.03
N ASP A 704 23.59 29.25 19.98
CA ASP A 704 22.77 28.16 19.46
C ASP A 704 23.60 26.89 19.39
N SER A 705 23.47 26.04 20.42
CA SER A 705 24.24 24.82 20.58
C SER A 705 24.07 23.76 19.49
N ASN A 706 23.28 24.04 18.45
CA ASN A 706 23.05 23.14 17.32
C ASN A 706 23.79 23.60 16.04
N ASP A 707 24.34 24.81 16.00
CA ASP A 707 24.98 25.38 14.81
C ASP A 707 26.22 26.20 15.16
N TRP A 708 27.38 25.85 14.60
CA TRP A 708 28.64 26.56 14.89
C TRP A 708 29.33 27.15 13.64
N SER A 709 28.82 26.84 12.45
CA SER A 709 29.45 27.20 11.16
C SER A 709 28.40 27.65 10.15
N ASP A 710 28.79 28.59 9.28
CA ASP A 710 27.99 29.12 8.17
C ASP A 710 28.94 29.26 6.97
N SER A 711 29.02 28.19 6.18
CA SER A 711 30.03 28.02 5.14
C SER A 711 29.77 28.90 3.91
N ASP A 712 28.54 29.32 3.67
CA ASP A 712 28.15 30.13 2.51
C ASP A 712 27.71 31.57 2.86
N ASN A 713 27.47 31.88 4.13
CA ASN A 713 27.03 33.16 4.71
C ASN A 713 25.58 33.55 4.38
N ASP A 714 24.65 32.59 4.38
CA ASP A 714 23.23 32.84 4.19
C ASP A 714 22.44 33.07 5.50
N THR A 715 23.12 32.95 6.65
CA THR A 715 22.59 33.09 8.03
C THR A 715 21.84 31.88 8.60
N TYR A 716 21.70 30.79 7.85
CA TYR A 716 21.40 29.47 8.39
C TYR A 716 22.70 28.74 8.72
N GLY A 717 22.67 27.89 9.75
CA GLY A 717 23.87 27.17 10.18
C GLY A 717 24.01 25.82 9.49
N ASP A 718 25.27 25.47 9.17
CA ASP A 718 25.66 24.32 8.35
C ASP A 718 25.08 22.98 8.83
N ASN A 719 24.72 22.84 10.12
CA ASN A 719 24.25 21.56 10.66
C ASN A 719 22.74 21.37 10.54
N ARG A 720 21.97 22.47 10.42
CA ARG A 720 20.53 22.45 10.14
C ARG A 720 20.21 22.76 8.68
N ASP A 721 21.17 23.32 7.96
CA ASP A 721 21.07 23.64 6.55
C ASP A 721 21.21 22.37 5.69
N ALA A 722 20.21 22.11 4.84
CA ALA A 722 20.24 20.99 3.90
C ALA A 722 21.25 21.20 2.75
N PHE A 723 21.60 22.45 2.44
CA PHE A 723 22.57 22.86 1.42
C PHE A 723 23.62 23.86 1.96
N PRO A 724 24.51 23.45 2.89
CA PRO A 724 25.47 24.34 3.58
C PRO A 724 26.49 25.10 2.72
N LEU A 725 26.44 24.95 1.40
CA LEU A 725 27.37 25.58 0.45
C LEU A 725 26.64 26.43 -0.61
N ASP A 726 25.31 26.48 -0.59
CA ASP A 726 24.49 27.27 -1.51
C ASP A 726 23.69 28.35 -0.78
N THR A 727 24.18 29.58 -0.86
CA THR A 727 23.59 30.77 -0.23
C THR A 727 22.12 31.08 -0.54
N ASN A 728 21.50 30.35 -1.46
CA ASN A 728 20.11 30.56 -1.87
C ASN A 728 19.20 29.40 -1.46
N GLU A 729 19.72 28.33 -0.87
CA GLU A 729 18.95 27.14 -0.49
C GLU A 729 19.34 26.73 0.92
N TRP A 730 18.37 26.58 1.82
CA TRP A 730 18.65 26.16 3.20
C TRP A 730 17.76 25.01 3.69
N ASN A 731 16.70 24.68 2.93
CA ASN A 731 15.69 23.70 3.31
C ASN A 731 15.36 22.79 2.12
N ASP A 732 15.17 21.51 2.41
CA ASP A 732 14.75 20.45 1.48
C ASP A 732 13.57 19.71 2.11
N THR A 733 12.36 20.15 1.81
CA THR A 733 11.17 19.72 2.56
C THR A 733 10.76 18.29 2.25
N ASP A 734 11.01 17.79 1.04
CA ASP A 734 10.65 16.43 0.61
C ASP A 734 11.85 15.48 0.44
N MET A 735 13.07 15.98 0.66
CA MET A 735 14.32 15.24 0.74
C MET A 735 14.80 14.66 -0.59
N ASP A 736 14.53 15.34 -1.70
CA ASP A 736 14.92 14.89 -3.04
C ASP A 736 16.31 15.39 -3.50
N GLY A 737 16.90 16.32 -2.74
CA GLY A 737 18.21 16.90 -2.99
C GLY A 737 18.19 18.17 -3.85
N VAL A 738 17.03 18.78 -4.09
CA VAL A 738 16.86 20.13 -4.65
C VAL A 738 16.26 21.04 -3.58
N GLY A 739 16.84 22.22 -3.38
CA GLY A 739 16.36 23.12 -2.33
C GLY A 739 15.03 23.79 -2.67
N ASP A 740 14.21 24.02 -1.65
CA ASP A 740 12.84 24.54 -1.76
C ASP A 740 12.74 25.85 -2.59
N ASN A 741 13.79 26.66 -2.69
CA ASN A 741 13.74 27.92 -3.43
C ASN A 741 14.02 27.75 -4.94
N SER A 742 14.67 26.65 -5.32
CA SER A 742 14.95 26.26 -6.71
C SER A 742 14.02 25.16 -7.20
N ASP A 743 13.43 24.42 -6.28
CA ASP A 743 12.45 23.39 -6.55
C ASP A 743 11.09 24.00 -6.94
N ALA A 744 10.57 23.58 -8.09
CA ALA A 744 9.24 23.95 -8.55
C ALA A 744 8.11 23.26 -7.75
N PHE A 745 8.39 22.11 -7.11
CA PHE A 745 7.46 21.32 -6.31
C PHE A 745 8.06 20.86 -4.96
N PRO A 746 8.28 21.78 -3.98
CA PRO A 746 8.96 21.52 -2.70
C PRO A 746 8.30 20.53 -1.72
N TYR A 747 7.27 19.79 -2.13
CA TYR A 747 6.58 18.80 -1.29
C TYR A 747 6.40 17.46 -2.01
N ASN A 748 7.00 17.29 -3.19
CA ASN A 748 6.92 16.08 -3.99
C ASN A 748 8.32 15.66 -4.46
N ALA A 749 8.93 14.75 -3.70
CA ALA A 749 10.30 14.29 -3.91
C ALA A 749 10.58 13.58 -5.25
N SER A 750 9.55 13.43 -6.09
CA SER A 750 9.72 12.90 -7.44
C SER A 750 9.87 14.01 -8.48
N GLU A 751 9.46 15.24 -8.23
CA GLU A 751 9.37 16.32 -9.23
C GLU A 751 10.11 17.57 -8.74
N TRP A 752 11.16 18.00 -9.43
CA TRP A 752 11.94 19.18 -9.00
C TRP A 752 12.05 20.31 -10.03
N LEU A 753 11.62 20.06 -11.27
CA LEU A 753 11.79 20.98 -12.40
C LEU A 753 10.49 21.08 -13.20
N ASP A 754 10.12 22.31 -13.55
CA ASP A 754 9.02 22.65 -14.46
C ASP A 754 9.58 23.55 -15.57
N SER A 755 10.00 22.92 -16.67
CA SER A 755 10.79 23.54 -17.73
C SER A 755 10.00 24.55 -18.57
N ASP A 756 8.67 24.48 -18.59
CA ASP A 756 7.81 25.38 -19.36
C ASP A 756 6.79 26.18 -18.53
N SER A 757 6.78 25.94 -17.21
CA SER A 757 6.03 26.67 -16.20
C SER A 757 4.51 26.50 -16.29
N ASP A 758 4.03 25.31 -16.62
CA ASP A 758 2.61 24.98 -16.69
C ASP A 758 2.02 24.33 -15.43
N GLY A 759 2.88 24.00 -14.46
CA GLY A 759 2.51 23.40 -13.19
C GLY A 759 2.50 21.88 -13.18
N CYS A 760 2.97 21.23 -14.24
CA CYS A 760 3.33 19.81 -14.28
C CYS A 760 4.85 19.68 -14.18
N GLY A 761 5.34 18.69 -13.44
CA GLY A 761 6.79 18.49 -13.32
C GLY A 761 7.34 17.64 -14.46
N ASP A 762 8.59 17.93 -14.83
CA ASP A 762 9.25 17.41 -16.04
C ASP A 762 9.35 15.88 -16.10
N ASN A 763 9.29 15.17 -14.98
CA ASN A 763 9.47 13.72 -14.97
C ASN A 763 8.16 12.93 -15.08
N ILE A 764 7.02 13.52 -14.72
CA ILE A 764 5.71 12.98 -15.11
C ILE A 764 5.22 13.57 -16.44
N ASP A 765 5.67 14.77 -16.80
CA ASP A 765 5.27 15.44 -18.03
C ASP A 765 5.84 14.74 -19.27
N VAL A 766 4.94 14.28 -20.13
CA VAL A 766 5.29 13.64 -21.42
C VAL A 766 5.85 14.68 -22.41
N TRP A 767 5.50 15.96 -22.25
CA TRP A 767 6.02 17.09 -23.03
C TRP A 767 6.60 18.24 -22.17
N PRO A 768 7.77 18.05 -21.51
CA PRO A 768 8.39 19.02 -20.58
C PRO A 768 8.78 20.39 -21.14
N ASN A 769 8.42 20.73 -22.38
CA ASN A 769 8.70 22.02 -23.01
C ASN A 769 7.48 22.60 -23.73
N ASN A 770 6.31 22.00 -23.55
CA ASN A 770 5.04 22.44 -24.08
C ASN A 770 4.01 22.68 -22.98
N ALA A 771 3.97 23.92 -22.49
CA ALA A 771 3.10 24.41 -21.41
C ALA A 771 1.58 24.30 -21.62
N SER A 772 1.14 23.57 -22.63
CA SER A 772 -0.26 23.30 -22.95
C SER A 772 -0.60 21.82 -22.84
N GLU A 773 0.37 20.93 -22.58
CA GLU A 773 0.19 19.47 -22.55
C GLU A 773 1.06 18.85 -21.46
N CYS A 774 0.44 18.12 -20.53
CA CYS A 774 1.18 17.37 -19.51
C CYS A 774 1.05 15.84 -19.65
N TYR A 775 -0.10 15.38 -20.14
CA TYR A 775 -0.53 13.98 -20.03
C TYR A 775 -0.90 13.43 -21.41
N ASP A 776 -0.60 12.15 -21.59
CA ASP A 776 -1.01 11.31 -22.73
C ASP A 776 -1.71 10.08 -22.15
N THR A 777 -3.00 10.20 -21.84
CA THR A 777 -3.71 9.19 -21.03
C THR A 777 -3.85 7.86 -21.79
N ASP A 778 -3.87 7.87 -23.12
CA ASP A 778 -4.01 6.67 -23.93
C ASP A 778 -2.76 6.24 -24.70
N PHE A 779 -1.67 7.02 -24.61
CA PHE A 779 -0.34 6.75 -25.15
C PHE A 779 -0.27 6.70 -26.69
N ASP A 780 -1.10 7.46 -27.40
CA ASP A 780 -1.03 7.55 -28.86
C ASP A 780 -0.08 8.62 -29.39
N GLY A 781 0.45 9.45 -28.50
CA GLY A 781 1.41 10.51 -28.80
C GLY A 781 0.78 11.87 -29.13
N VAL A 782 -0.52 12.06 -28.85
CA VAL A 782 -1.19 13.36 -28.83
C VAL A 782 -1.56 13.69 -27.37
N GLY A 783 -1.20 14.88 -26.90
CA GLY A 783 -1.49 15.27 -25.52
C GLY A 783 -2.97 15.51 -25.28
N ASP A 784 -3.44 15.18 -24.07
CA ASP A 784 -4.85 15.17 -23.69
C ASP A 784 -5.60 16.50 -23.97
N ASN A 785 -4.93 17.65 -23.96
CA ASN A 785 -5.59 18.94 -24.25
C ASN A 785 -5.76 19.21 -25.75
N ALA A 786 -4.88 18.65 -26.58
CA ALA A 786 -4.97 18.68 -28.03
C ALA A 786 -5.78 17.50 -28.59
N ASP A 787 -5.92 16.43 -27.82
CA ASP A 787 -6.65 15.24 -28.19
C ASP A 787 -8.17 15.45 -28.04
N ALA A 788 -8.91 15.15 -29.11
CA ALA A 788 -10.37 15.21 -29.10
C ALA A 788 -11.01 14.03 -28.33
N PHE A 789 -10.31 12.91 -28.18
CA PHE A 789 -10.68 11.70 -27.44
C PHE A 789 -9.50 11.15 -26.59
N PRO A 790 -9.12 11.84 -25.49
CA PRO A 790 -7.92 11.52 -24.68
C PRO A 790 -7.86 10.13 -24.00
N LEU A 791 -8.85 9.27 -24.22
CA LEU A 791 -8.93 7.92 -23.62
C LEU A 791 -8.90 6.81 -24.69
N SER A 792 -8.69 7.17 -25.95
CA SER A 792 -8.76 6.28 -27.09
C SER A 792 -7.56 6.48 -28.02
N ALA A 793 -6.57 5.60 -27.85
CA ALA A 793 -5.32 5.64 -28.61
C ALA A 793 -5.43 5.44 -30.14
N PHE A 794 -6.65 5.32 -30.64
CA PHE A 794 -7.00 5.12 -32.04
C PHE A 794 -7.72 6.34 -32.64
N GLU A 795 -8.05 7.36 -31.86
CA GLU A 795 -8.86 8.51 -32.27
C GLU A 795 -8.35 9.79 -31.60
N TRP A 796 -7.60 10.63 -32.31
CA TRP A 796 -7.03 11.86 -31.74
C TRP A 796 -7.58 13.15 -32.36
N LEU A 797 -8.44 13.03 -33.38
CA LEU A 797 -8.95 14.17 -34.17
C LEU A 797 -10.47 14.05 -34.40
N ASP A 798 -11.19 15.16 -34.23
CA ASP A 798 -12.61 15.33 -34.62
C ASP A 798 -12.70 16.56 -35.54
N SER A 799 -12.51 16.34 -36.84
CA SER A 799 -12.34 17.40 -37.83
C SER A 799 -13.61 18.24 -38.06
N ASP A 800 -14.79 17.74 -37.73
CA ASP A 800 -16.07 18.47 -37.90
C ASP A 800 -16.84 18.73 -36.60
N GLY A 801 -16.32 18.25 -35.47
CA GLY A 801 -16.78 18.54 -34.13
C GLY A 801 -18.12 17.86 -33.82
N ASP A 802 -18.35 16.68 -34.38
CA ASP A 802 -19.60 15.95 -34.21
C ASP A 802 -19.55 14.89 -33.09
N GLY A 803 -18.38 14.67 -32.51
CA GLY A 803 -18.13 13.76 -31.41
C GLY A 803 -17.85 12.31 -31.82
N LEU A 804 -17.55 12.05 -33.09
CA LEU A 804 -16.98 10.78 -33.57
C LEU A 804 -15.59 11.05 -34.15
N GLY A 805 -14.59 10.26 -33.76
CA GLY A 805 -13.23 10.47 -34.24
C GLY A 805 -13.07 10.19 -35.73
N ASP A 806 -12.15 10.91 -36.38
CA ASP A 806 -11.91 10.87 -37.82
C ASP A 806 -11.59 9.46 -38.35
N ASN A 807 -11.05 8.56 -37.53
CA ASN A 807 -10.71 7.20 -37.98
C ASN A 807 -11.93 6.26 -37.96
N SER A 808 -12.94 6.57 -37.14
CA SER A 808 -14.21 5.87 -37.04
C SER A 808 -15.34 6.53 -37.86
N ASP A 809 -15.22 7.82 -38.16
CA ASP A 809 -16.15 8.54 -39.01
C ASP A 809 -15.92 8.22 -40.49
N ILE A 810 -16.98 7.76 -41.18
CA ILE A 810 -16.93 7.52 -42.63
C ILE A 810 -16.92 8.85 -43.41
N PHE A 811 -17.42 9.95 -42.83
CA PHE A 811 -17.39 11.28 -43.42
C PHE A 811 -16.83 12.36 -42.46
N PRO A 812 -15.51 12.33 -42.16
CA PRO A 812 -14.84 13.14 -41.12
C PRO A 812 -14.90 14.68 -41.26
N PHE A 813 -15.58 15.21 -42.28
CA PHE A 813 -15.65 16.65 -42.54
C PHE A 813 -17.10 17.14 -42.71
N ASP A 814 -18.09 16.31 -42.40
CA ASP A 814 -19.50 16.64 -42.42
C ASP A 814 -20.19 16.18 -41.14
N LYS A 815 -20.28 17.13 -40.20
CA LYS A 815 -20.87 17.00 -38.86
C LYS A 815 -22.26 16.32 -38.77
N ASN A 816 -22.99 16.19 -39.88
CA ASN A 816 -24.29 15.53 -39.88
C ASN A 816 -24.25 14.12 -40.48
N ALA A 817 -23.08 13.58 -40.81
CA ALA A 817 -22.90 12.38 -41.61
C ALA A 817 -21.86 11.44 -40.99
N LYS A 818 -22.27 10.62 -40.02
CA LYS A 818 -21.35 9.70 -39.32
C LYS A 818 -21.22 8.32 -39.95
N TYR A 819 -22.35 7.83 -40.50
CA TYR A 819 -22.53 6.42 -40.85
C TYR A 819 -23.10 6.25 -42.26
N ASP A 820 -22.66 5.19 -42.93
CA ASP A 820 -23.20 4.70 -44.20
C ASP A 820 -23.55 3.21 -44.00
N SER A 821 -24.81 2.93 -43.69
CA SER A 821 -25.24 1.61 -43.25
C SER A 821 -25.37 0.58 -44.37
N ASP A 822 -25.44 1.00 -45.63
CA ASP A 822 -25.51 0.08 -46.77
C ASP A 822 -24.31 0.16 -47.72
N GLY A 823 -23.39 1.09 -47.46
CA GLY A 823 -22.09 1.20 -48.12
C GLY A 823 -22.18 1.76 -49.54
N ASP A 824 -23.24 2.49 -49.86
CA ASP A 824 -23.45 3.07 -51.19
C ASP A 824 -22.74 4.43 -51.40
N GLY A 825 -22.13 4.96 -50.34
CA GLY A 825 -21.38 6.21 -50.32
C GLY A 825 -22.24 7.44 -50.00
N VAL A 826 -23.52 7.27 -49.67
CA VAL A 826 -24.40 8.34 -49.18
C VAL A 826 -24.62 8.16 -47.69
N ALA A 827 -24.26 9.17 -46.89
CA ALA A 827 -24.47 9.09 -45.46
C ALA A 827 -25.95 8.89 -45.10
N ASN A 828 -26.22 8.11 -44.06
CA ASN A 828 -27.57 7.77 -43.59
C ASN A 828 -28.47 8.99 -43.36
N ALA A 829 -27.90 10.12 -42.92
CA ALA A 829 -28.63 11.36 -42.68
C ALA A 829 -29.18 12.01 -43.97
N TYR A 830 -28.55 11.70 -45.11
CA TYR A 830 -28.89 12.23 -46.43
C TYR A 830 -29.52 11.19 -47.35
N ASP A 831 -29.45 9.91 -46.96
CA ASP A 831 -30.07 8.82 -47.69
C ASP A 831 -31.55 8.62 -47.26
N PRO A 832 -32.51 8.74 -48.19
CA PRO A 832 -33.90 8.36 -47.92
C PRO A 832 -34.12 6.85 -47.72
N PHE A 833 -33.15 5.99 -48.09
CA PHE A 833 -33.22 4.52 -48.01
C PHE A 833 -31.97 3.86 -47.39
N PRO A 834 -31.56 4.23 -46.16
CA PRO A 834 -30.26 3.92 -45.52
C PRO A 834 -29.99 2.44 -45.16
N GLY A 835 -30.69 1.51 -45.78
CA GLY A 835 -30.47 0.07 -45.63
C GLY A 835 -30.58 -0.68 -46.95
N ASN A 836 -30.49 0.02 -48.08
CA ASN A 836 -30.59 -0.56 -49.40
C ASN A 836 -29.79 0.22 -50.45
N ALA A 837 -28.55 -0.24 -50.66
CA ALA A 837 -27.58 0.29 -51.62
C ALA A 837 -27.98 0.27 -53.11
N ASN A 838 -29.25 0.03 -53.44
CA ASN A 838 -29.78 0.09 -54.80
C ASN A 838 -30.78 1.24 -55.02
N TYR A 839 -31.04 2.06 -53.99
CA TYR A 839 -32.07 3.10 -54.02
C TYR A 839 -31.56 4.46 -53.53
N ASP A 840 -30.67 5.07 -54.28
CA ASP A 840 -29.97 6.29 -53.88
C ASP A 840 -30.88 7.56 -53.85
N SER A 841 -32.12 7.48 -54.38
CA SER A 841 -33.10 8.57 -54.24
C SER A 841 -34.55 8.20 -54.58
N TRP A 842 -35.51 9.00 -54.08
CA TRP A 842 -36.92 8.96 -54.50
C TRP A 842 -37.12 9.10 -56.02
N PHE A 843 -36.18 9.72 -56.73
CA PHE A 843 -36.26 9.86 -58.18
C PHE A 843 -36.05 8.51 -58.87
N ASP A 844 -35.18 7.63 -58.36
CA ASP A 844 -34.98 6.29 -58.93
C ASP A 844 -36.22 5.42 -58.76
N ILE A 845 -36.87 5.47 -57.59
CA ILE A 845 -38.14 4.79 -57.36
C ILE A 845 -39.23 5.33 -58.31
N LEU A 846 -39.36 6.65 -58.44
CA LEU A 846 -40.32 7.25 -59.35
C LEU A 846 -40.03 6.93 -60.82
N PHE A 847 -38.76 6.84 -61.21
CA PHE A 847 -38.33 6.46 -62.55
C PHE A 847 -38.62 4.99 -62.84
N ARG A 848 -38.39 4.09 -61.88
CA ARG A 848 -38.76 2.67 -61.98
C ARG A 848 -40.26 2.47 -62.03
N ILE A 849 -41.04 3.21 -61.22
CA ILE A 849 -42.50 3.24 -61.31
C ILE A 849 -42.94 3.75 -62.69
N ALA A 850 -42.31 4.82 -63.21
CA ALA A 850 -42.60 5.35 -64.54
C ALA A 850 -42.24 4.35 -65.65
N LEU A 851 -41.14 3.60 -65.52
CA LEU A 851 -40.76 2.51 -66.41
C LEU A 851 -41.75 1.37 -66.35
N ILE A 852 -42.22 0.98 -65.17
CA ILE A 852 -43.25 -0.05 -64.99
C ILE A 852 -44.58 0.41 -65.60
N VAL A 853 -44.98 1.67 -65.38
CA VAL A 853 -46.18 2.26 -66.00
C VAL A 853 -46.02 2.35 -67.53
N ALA A 854 -44.84 2.68 -68.05
CA ALA A 854 -44.53 2.68 -69.47
C ALA A 854 -44.49 1.27 -70.06
N LEU A 855 -44.02 0.27 -69.31
CA LEU A 855 -44.07 -1.16 -69.67
C LEU A 855 -45.50 -1.67 -69.67
N ILE A 856 -46.32 -1.31 -68.70
CA ILE A 856 -47.75 -1.66 -68.64
C ILE A 856 -48.49 -0.97 -69.79
N ALA A 857 -48.22 0.31 -70.06
CA ALA A 857 -48.76 1.03 -71.22
C ALA A 857 -48.28 0.41 -72.55
N GLY A 858 -47.02 0.01 -72.62
CA GLY A 858 -46.42 -0.70 -73.75
C GLY A 858 -47.06 -2.07 -73.97
N VAL A 859 -47.35 -2.82 -72.90
CA VAL A 859 -48.06 -4.10 -72.92
C VAL A 859 -49.53 -3.89 -73.34
N VAL A 860 -50.20 -2.85 -72.87
CA VAL A 860 -51.57 -2.48 -73.29
C VAL A 860 -51.61 -2.10 -74.77
N VAL A 861 -50.60 -1.37 -75.27
CA VAL A 861 -50.43 -1.04 -76.70
C VAL A 861 -50.04 -2.28 -77.53
N PHE A 862 -49.24 -3.19 -76.97
CA PHE A 862 -48.83 -4.45 -77.59
C PHE A 862 -50.01 -5.43 -77.71
N PHE A 863 -50.91 -5.47 -76.74
CA PHE A 863 -52.18 -6.21 -76.82
C PHE A 863 -53.18 -5.56 -77.79
N GLN A 864 -53.14 -4.23 -78.00
CA GLN A 864 -53.89 -3.55 -79.07
C GLN A 864 -53.28 -3.72 -80.48
N ARG A 865 -52.00 -4.10 -80.58
CA ARG A 865 -51.28 -4.32 -81.84
C ARG A 865 -51.01 -5.79 -82.16
N ARG A 866 -51.85 -6.71 -81.67
CA ARG A 866 -51.88 -8.07 -82.17
C ARG A 866 -52.66 -8.16 -83.50
N ASN A 867 -52.15 -7.47 -84.51
CA ASN A 867 -52.33 -7.80 -85.92
C ASN A 867 -51.18 -7.16 -86.70
N LEU A 868 -50.45 -8.02 -87.41
CA LEU A 868 -49.37 -7.76 -88.36
C LEU A 868 -47.93 -7.96 -87.83
N VAL A 869 -47.46 -9.21 -88.01
CA VAL A 869 -46.19 -9.62 -88.67
C VAL A 869 -44.91 -8.94 -88.14
N GLN A 870 -44.10 -9.58 -87.29
CA GLN A 870 -43.18 -10.72 -87.48
C GLN A 870 -41.85 -10.34 -88.17
N ASN A 871 -40.78 -10.40 -87.34
CA ASN A 871 -39.34 -10.51 -87.62
C ASN A 871 -38.69 -9.29 -88.33
N GLU A 872 -37.52 -8.77 -87.96
CA GLU A 872 -36.28 -9.43 -87.54
C GLU A 872 -35.36 -8.39 -86.84
N ILE A 873 -34.48 -8.88 -85.95
CA ILE A 873 -33.61 -8.12 -85.04
C ILE A 873 -32.30 -7.68 -85.73
N GLU A 874 -31.79 -6.55 -85.24
CA GLU A 874 -30.55 -5.81 -85.51
C GLU A 874 -29.24 -6.60 -85.61
N SER A 875 -28.25 -5.97 -86.26
CA SER A 875 -26.94 -5.71 -85.64
C SER A 875 -26.05 -4.86 -86.57
N SER A 876 -25.86 -3.58 -86.25
CA SER A 876 -24.75 -2.75 -86.76
C SER A 876 -24.22 -1.79 -85.69
N THR A 877 -23.02 -2.10 -85.20
CA THR A 877 -21.88 -1.24 -84.86
C THR A 877 -22.07 0.29 -84.80
N PHE A 878 -21.70 0.93 -83.67
CA PHE A 878 -20.74 2.06 -83.66
C PHE A 878 -20.20 2.37 -82.25
N GLU A 879 -19.02 3.01 -82.23
CA GLU A 879 -18.01 3.13 -81.17
C GLU A 879 -18.21 4.27 -80.15
N SER A 880 -17.53 4.10 -79.00
CA SER A 880 -16.67 5.04 -78.24
C SER A 880 -17.04 6.53 -78.14
N GLU A 881 -17.21 7.04 -76.91
CA GLU A 881 -16.24 7.97 -76.29
C GLU A 881 -16.53 8.27 -74.80
N THR A 882 -15.43 8.26 -74.03
CA THR A 882 -15.09 9.06 -72.82
C THR A 882 -15.95 9.00 -71.55
N LEU A 883 -15.37 8.45 -70.47
CA LEU A 883 -15.44 9.06 -69.14
C LEU A 883 -14.12 8.87 -68.37
N HIS A 884 -13.76 9.90 -67.62
CA HIS A 884 -12.47 10.16 -66.98
C HIS A 884 -11.98 9.07 -66.00
N GLN A 885 -10.67 8.84 -66.09
CA GLN A 885 -9.82 8.41 -64.98
C GLN A 885 -9.84 9.49 -63.88
N ILE A 886 -10.25 9.12 -62.67
CA ILE A 886 -9.83 9.81 -61.46
C ILE A 886 -8.71 8.96 -60.85
N LEU A 887 -7.58 9.61 -60.65
CA LEU A 887 -6.37 9.08 -60.02
C LEU A 887 -6.63 8.94 -58.52
N GLU A 888 -6.43 7.73 -57.99
CA GLU A 888 -6.14 7.53 -56.57
C GLU A 888 -4.81 8.23 -56.24
N VAL A 889 -4.83 9.16 -55.29
CA VAL A 889 -3.63 9.73 -54.69
C VAL A 889 -3.83 9.84 -53.18
N ASN A 890 -2.97 9.10 -52.47
CA ASN A 890 -2.47 9.30 -51.10
C ASN A 890 -3.40 9.04 -49.91
N ARG A 891 -3.33 7.81 -49.40
CA ARG A 891 -3.44 7.50 -47.96
C ARG A 891 -2.00 7.32 -47.43
N PRO A 892 -1.55 8.01 -46.36
CA PRO A 892 -0.29 7.69 -45.74
C PRO A 892 -0.42 6.36 -44.97
N ALA A 893 0.55 5.47 -45.13
CA ALA A 893 0.73 4.31 -44.27
C ALA A 893 1.97 4.60 -43.43
N ALA A 894 1.75 4.79 -42.12
CA ALA A 894 2.72 5.08 -41.05
C ALA A 894 3.05 6.56 -40.75
N ALA A 895 3.29 6.82 -39.46
CA ALA A 895 3.70 8.09 -38.87
C ALA A 895 5.12 8.52 -39.32
N PRO A 896 5.41 9.83 -39.38
CA PRO A 896 6.73 10.34 -39.75
C PRO A 896 7.75 10.18 -38.61
N SER A 897 9.04 10.02 -38.95
CA SER A 897 10.14 10.03 -37.99
C SER A 897 10.50 11.45 -37.54
N PHE A 898 10.95 11.57 -36.29
CA PHE A 898 11.24 12.77 -35.47
C PHE A 898 12.13 13.91 -36.07
N ASP A 899 12.65 13.80 -37.30
CA ASP A 899 13.60 14.76 -37.87
C ASP A 899 12.98 15.89 -38.74
N ALA A 900 11.66 16.11 -38.69
CA ALA A 900 10.98 17.03 -39.62
C ALA A 900 10.59 18.41 -39.05
N PHE A 901 10.81 18.69 -37.77
CA PHE A 901 10.49 19.97 -37.14
C PHE A 901 11.73 20.78 -36.75
N GLU A 902 12.67 20.95 -37.67
CA GLU A 902 13.60 22.07 -37.60
C GLU A 902 13.68 22.82 -38.92
N ASN A 903 13.47 24.13 -38.81
CA ASN A 903 13.58 25.19 -39.82
C ASN A 903 12.31 25.51 -40.61
N LYS A 904 11.59 26.53 -40.12
CA LYS A 904 11.30 27.74 -40.92
C LYS A 904 11.09 28.95 -40.01
N ASN A 905 11.99 29.92 -40.16
CA ASN A 905 11.82 31.32 -39.78
C ASN A 905 10.53 31.93 -40.31
#